data_AF-F9Q1L8-F1
#
_entry.id   AF-F9Q1L8-F1
#
_cell.length_a   1.000
_cell.length_b   1.000
_cell.length_c   1.000
_cell.angle_alpha   90.00
_cell.angle_beta   90.00
_cell.angle_gamma   90.00
#
_symmetry.space_group_name_H-M   'P 1'
#
loop_
_entity.id
_entity.type
_entity.pdbx_description
1 polymer ?
#
loop_
_entity_poly.entity_id
_entity_poly.type
_entity_poly.pdbx_seq_one_letter_code
_entity_poly.pdbx_strand_id
1 'polypeptide(L)'
;MKKRIFLTAAVAVLSSALLAACSSGGKNANQPVTYTYVFSSDPATLDYTVSGNSSTKQVTGNVIDGLLENDQYGNLVPSVAEDWSVSKDGLTYTYKIRKGIKWYTNEGEEYGEVKAQDFVTGLKHAVAKKSQALYLVQDSIKGLDDYINGKTDDFSTVGIKATDDYTLVYTLNNPESFWNSKTTMGVLAPINEDFLASKGDDFGKPTDVTSILYNGPYLLKGLTSKSSIEMTKNQNYWDKGNVFIDDIKLTFFDGQDADSLGRGFDEGHYPAAPLFKNSANYERFKEKYKDNIVYGQQRGGSYYISTNIDRVAYNHTSKTTDEEKTSTKKALLNKDFRQALAFGADRKAAVSQVFGDEVAPRKLRTSFTPPTFVQIGDQSFGQVTKTELDKLDTAWSDVSLDDAQDSLHNVDKAKTKLEAAKKTLQADGVQFPIHLDLPVSSTQTDFVRQAQSYKQSIEEALGVENVVVDIQQVSDDELGSMTVLATSKDNIDWDINPNSGWSPDYADPSTYLDAFDPTSGPTLLGALGIAPGSDSSAIKAVGLDKYKELLDDANSEKTDLEKRYSKYAKAQAWLTDSALIIPVNSDGAQMLVTKKVPGTGADGWVGDKTGENSYKYLKIQDKIVTSKEMEEFRKKFAEEKAKSNEEYQKQLSSHIKD
;
A
#
# COMPACT_ATOMS: atom_id res chain seq x y z
N MET A 1 74.05 -26.14 34.87
CA MET A 1 74.20 -24.68 35.08
C MET A 1 73.72 -23.95 33.83
N LYS A 2 72.79 -23.01 34.01
CA LYS A 2 72.61 -21.71 33.31
C LYS A 2 72.54 -21.64 31.76
N LYS A 3 71.38 -21.09 31.33
CA LYS A 3 71.17 -19.93 30.40
C LYS A 3 71.48 -20.15 28.90
N ARG A 4 70.84 -19.55 27.88
CA ARG A 4 69.71 -18.60 27.66
C ARG A 4 69.49 -18.55 26.12
N ILE A 5 68.24 -18.57 25.59
CA ILE A 5 67.40 -17.47 25.00
C ILE A 5 67.75 -16.99 23.56
N PHE A 6 66.65 -16.77 22.79
CA PHE A 6 66.37 -15.86 21.65
C PHE A 6 66.40 -16.54 20.26
N LEU A 7 65.45 -16.36 19.32
CA LEU A 7 64.41 -15.33 19.08
C LEU A 7 63.47 -15.86 17.96
N THR A 8 62.14 -15.77 18.10
CA THR A 8 61.18 -15.62 16.96
C THR A 8 59.81 -15.22 17.51
N ALA A 9 59.39 -13.98 17.22
CA ALA A 9 58.09 -13.43 17.55
C ALA A 9 57.60 -12.57 16.38
N ALA A 10 56.49 -12.96 15.76
CA ALA A 10 55.47 -12.10 15.12
C ALA A 10 54.49 -12.99 14.33
N VAL A 11 53.20 -12.62 14.35
CA VAL A 11 52.07 -13.18 13.59
C VAL A 11 51.41 -14.41 14.23
N ALA A 12 50.37 -14.16 15.06
CA ALA A 12 49.12 -14.95 15.16
C ALA A 12 48.38 -14.70 16.50
N VAL A 13 47.82 -13.50 16.73
CA VAL A 13 46.74 -13.31 17.73
C VAL A 13 45.86 -12.13 17.30
N LEU A 14 44.79 -12.40 16.55
CA LEU A 14 43.66 -11.47 16.35
C LEU A 14 42.45 -12.22 15.77
N SER A 15 41.99 -13.27 16.45
CA SER A 15 40.79 -14.03 16.04
C SER A 15 40.12 -14.79 17.20
N SER A 16 39.94 -14.16 18.38
CA SER A 16 39.31 -14.86 19.52
C SER A 16 38.62 -13.96 20.56
N ALA A 17 38.02 -12.83 20.15
CA ALA A 17 37.31 -11.93 21.08
C ALA A 17 35.85 -11.60 20.72
N LEU A 18 35.15 -12.43 19.94
CA LEU A 18 33.71 -12.24 19.61
C LEU A 18 32.78 -13.35 20.15
N LEU A 19 33.23 -14.18 21.09
CA LEU A 19 32.44 -15.26 21.69
C LEU A 19 32.38 -15.12 23.22
N ALA A 20 31.78 -14.05 23.73
CA ALA A 20 31.39 -13.96 25.14
C ALA A 20 30.35 -12.86 25.39
N ALA A 21 29.13 -13.04 24.88
CA ALA A 21 27.95 -12.31 25.36
C ALA A 21 26.63 -13.08 25.13
N CYS A 22 26.65 -14.40 25.36
CA CYS A 22 25.44 -15.21 25.50
C CYS A 22 25.47 -15.92 26.85
N SER A 23 25.11 -15.20 27.92
CA SER A 23 24.62 -15.84 29.14
C SER A 23 23.72 -14.88 29.93
N SER A 24 22.41 -14.96 29.66
CA SER A 24 21.39 -14.66 30.67
C SER A 24 20.06 -15.29 30.24
N GLY A 25 19.59 -16.28 31.03
CA GLY A 25 18.22 -16.78 31.02
C GLY A 25 17.93 -17.94 30.05
N GLY A 26 18.12 -19.17 30.52
CA GLY A 26 17.74 -20.37 29.77
C GLY A 26 16.22 -20.47 29.56
N LYS A 27 15.79 -20.31 28.32
CA LYS A 27 14.61 -20.99 27.77
C LYS A 27 15.11 -22.23 27.04
N ASN A 28 14.42 -23.36 27.23
CA ASN A 28 14.68 -24.60 26.49
C ASN A 28 14.64 -24.28 24.99
N ALA A 29 15.72 -24.57 24.26
CA ALA A 29 15.85 -24.39 22.81
C ALA A 29 14.89 -25.26 21.96
N ASN A 30 13.84 -25.82 22.57
CA ASN A 30 12.91 -26.80 22.02
C ASN A 30 11.43 -26.40 22.22
N GLN A 31 11.13 -25.18 22.68
CA GLN A 31 9.75 -24.69 22.78
C GLN A 31 9.34 -23.97 21.49
N PRO A 32 8.15 -24.24 20.93
CA PRO A 32 7.64 -23.56 19.75
C PRO A 32 7.61 -22.03 19.93
N VAL A 33 7.98 -21.30 18.88
CA VAL A 33 7.90 -19.84 18.83
C VAL A 33 6.51 -19.42 18.37
N THR A 34 5.70 -18.87 19.27
CA THR A 34 4.36 -18.35 18.95
C THR A 34 4.37 -16.83 18.76
N TYR A 35 3.86 -16.35 17.63
CA TYR A 35 3.54 -14.95 17.39
C TYR A 35 2.08 -14.68 17.74
N THR A 36 1.83 -13.85 18.76
CA THR A 36 0.47 -13.46 19.15
C THR A 36 0.24 -11.98 18.85
N TYR A 37 -0.84 -11.64 18.17
CA TYR A 37 -1.20 -10.25 17.86
C TYR A 37 -2.71 -10.09 17.59
N VAL A 38 -3.09 -9.04 16.86
CA VAL A 38 -4.48 -8.71 16.54
C VAL A 38 -4.78 -8.66 15.05
N PHE A 39 -6.05 -8.79 14.70
CA PHE A 39 -6.63 -8.47 13.39
C PHE A 39 -7.90 -7.63 13.59
N SER A 40 -8.24 -6.76 12.63
CA SER A 40 -9.33 -5.77 12.79
C SER A 40 -10.56 -6.01 11.92
N SER A 41 -10.46 -6.88 10.92
CA SER A 41 -11.56 -7.17 10.00
C SER A 41 -11.51 -8.63 9.56
N ASP A 42 -12.67 -9.29 9.52
CA ASP A 42 -12.79 -10.63 8.94
C ASP A 42 -12.58 -10.57 7.41
N PRO A 43 -11.99 -11.61 6.80
CA PRO A 43 -12.01 -11.74 5.35
C PRO A 43 -13.42 -12.06 4.87
N ALA A 44 -13.90 -11.33 3.86
CA ALA A 44 -15.19 -11.61 3.22
C ALA A 44 -15.17 -12.91 2.40
N THR A 45 -13.98 -13.37 2.02
CA THR A 45 -13.71 -14.61 1.29
C THR A 45 -12.27 -15.05 1.56
N LEU A 46 -11.99 -16.34 1.52
CA LEU A 46 -10.64 -16.91 1.46
C LEU A 46 -10.17 -17.15 0.02
N ASP A 47 -11.00 -16.84 -0.98
CA ASP A 47 -10.62 -16.86 -2.39
C ASP A 47 -9.66 -15.70 -2.71
N TYR A 48 -8.37 -16.02 -2.65
CA TYR A 48 -7.27 -15.12 -2.92
C TYR A 48 -7.17 -14.66 -4.37
N THR A 49 -7.88 -15.31 -5.31
CA THR A 49 -7.88 -14.89 -6.72
C THR A 49 -8.97 -13.86 -7.02
N VAL A 50 -9.97 -13.73 -6.15
CA VAL A 50 -11.16 -12.88 -6.35
C VAL A 50 -11.11 -11.57 -5.55
N SER A 51 -10.52 -11.58 -4.35
CA SER A 51 -10.49 -10.40 -3.46
C SER A 51 -9.09 -9.87 -3.22
N GLY A 52 -8.88 -8.59 -3.56
CA GLY A 52 -7.68 -7.82 -3.23
C GLY A 52 -7.75 -7.07 -1.89
N ASN A 53 -8.72 -7.40 -1.02
CA ASN A 53 -8.88 -6.71 0.25
C ASN A 53 -7.78 -7.10 1.25
N SER A 54 -7.37 -6.15 2.09
CA SER A 54 -6.32 -6.35 3.10
C SER A 54 -6.65 -7.48 4.08
N SER A 55 -7.92 -7.64 4.50
CA SER A 55 -8.31 -8.73 5.42
C SER A 55 -8.15 -10.12 4.79
N THR A 56 -8.42 -10.27 3.49
CA THR A 56 -8.13 -11.50 2.74
C THR A 56 -6.63 -11.73 2.69
N LYS A 57 -5.84 -10.72 2.29
CA LYS A 57 -4.38 -10.80 2.14
C LYS A 57 -3.66 -11.13 3.45
N GLN A 58 -4.14 -10.62 4.59
CA GLN A 58 -3.56 -10.91 5.91
C GLN A 58 -3.54 -12.41 6.23
N VAL A 59 -4.54 -13.15 5.73
CA VAL A 59 -4.61 -14.60 5.86
C VAL A 59 -3.88 -15.27 4.68
N THR A 60 -4.30 -14.98 3.46
CA THR A 60 -3.90 -15.77 2.28
C THR A 60 -2.44 -15.55 1.89
N GLY A 61 -1.88 -14.36 2.16
CA GLY A 61 -0.46 -14.06 1.96
C GLY A 61 0.50 -14.89 2.81
N ASN A 62 -0.01 -15.62 3.82
CA ASN A 62 0.79 -16.51 4.67
C ASN A 62 0.64 -17.99 4.32
N VAL A 63 -0.33 -18.35 3.49
CA VAL A 63 -0.71 -19.75 3.28
C VAL A 63 -0.68 -20.16 1.80
N ILE A 64 -0.57 -19.18 0.89
CA ILE A 64 -0.43 -19.35 -0.55
C ILE A 64 0.86 -18.68 -1.05
N ASP A 65 1.62 -19.37 -1.87
CA ASP A 65 2.75 -18.82 -2.62
C ASP A 65 2.42 -18.73 -4.12
N GLY A 66 2.74 -17.57 -4.71
CA GLY A 66 2.75 -17.32 -6.15
C GLY A 66 4.14 -17.55 -6.78
N LEU A 67 4.31 -17.08 -8.03
CA LEU A 67 5.54 -17.29 -8.80
C LEU A 67 6.76 -16.63 -8.15
N LEU A 68 6.62 -15.38 -7.75
CA LEU A 68 7.65 -14.55 -7.12
C LEU A 68 7.15 -14.03 -5.77
N GLU A 69 8.06 -13.55 -4.94
CA GLU A 69 7.75 -12.85 -3.69
C GLU A 69 8.77 -11.74 -3.42
N ASN A 70 8.54 -10.94 -2.37
CA ASN A 70 9.50 -9.92 -1.95
C ASN A 70 10.47 -10.47 -0.90
N ASP A 71 11.76 -10.13 -1.05
CA ASP A 71 12.75 -10.33 0.01
C ASP A 71 12.67 -9.25 1.11
N GLN A 72 13.59 -9.29 2.08
CA GLN A 72 13.67 -8.28 3.16
C GLN A 72 14.14 -6.88 2.71
N TYR A 73 14.52 -6.70 1.44
CA TYR A 73 14.96 -5.44 0.85
C TYR A 73 13.95 -4.86 -0.14
N GLY A 74 12.88 -5.59 -0.49
CA GLY A 74 11.90 -5.20 -1.49
C GLY A 74 12.25 -5.60 -2.93
N ASN A 75 13.20 -6.52 -3.12
CA ASN A 75 13.47 -7.10 -4.44
C ASN A 75 12.52 -8.28 -4.69
N LEU A 76 12.10 -8.45 -5.94
CA LEU A 76 11.32 -9.60 -6.35
C LEU A 76 12.24 -10.81 -6.55
N VAL A 77 12.01 -11.86 -5.78
CA VAL A 77 12.84 -13.08 -5.79
C VAL A 77 12.01 -14.32 -6.14
N PRO A 78 12.62 -15.38 -6.68
CA PRO A 78 11.94 -16.64 -7.01
C PRO A 78 11.22 -17.28 -5.81
N SER A 79 9.92 -17.55 -5.94
CA SER A 79 9.10 -18.28 -4.96
C SER A 79 8.72 -19.67 -5.48
N VAL A 80 7.48 -19.91 -5.94
CA VAL A 80 7.10 -21.18 -6.60
C VAL A 80 7.86 -21.37 -7.91
N ALA A 81 8.20 -20.28 -8.60
CA ALA A 81 9.17 -20.32 -9.67
C ALA A 81 10.60 -20.43 -9.10
N GLU A 82 11.47 -21.18 -9.76
CA GLU A 82 12.92 -21.18 -9.49
C GLU A 82 13.71 -20.26 -10.41
N ASP A 83 13.21 -20.04 -11.62
CA ASP A 83 13.81 -19.18 -12.63
C ASP A 83 12.73 -18.60 -13.54
N TRP A 84 13.03 -17.51 -14.22
CA TRP A 84 12.22 -16.98 -15.30
C TRP A 84 13.07 -16.44 -16.45
N SER A 85 12.46 -16.28 -17.61
CA SER A 85 13.06 -15.55 -18.73
C SER A 85 12.06 -14.70 -19.46
N VAL A 86 12.55 -13.63 -20.05
CA VAL A 86 11.78 -12.66 -20.83
C VAL A 86 12.30 -12.69 -22.27
N SER A 87 11.42 -12.72 -23.26
CA SER A 87 11.82 -12.57 -24.66
C SER A 87 12.43 -11.18 -24.92
N LYS A 88 13.28 -11.06 -25.94
CA LYS A 88 13.88 -9.78 -26.37
C LYS A 88 12.89 -8.64 -26.60
N ASP A 89 11.68 -8.96 -27.07
CA ASP A 89 10.62 -7.98 -27.30
C ASP A 89 9.84 -7.63 -26.02
N GLY A 90 10.12 -8.27 -24.89
CA GLY A 90 9.45 -8.03 -23.61
C GLY A 90 8.02 -8.57 -23.52
N LEU A 91 7.56 -9.34 -24.52
CA LEU A 91 6.18 -9.80 -24.61
C LEU A 91 5.94 -11.18 -24.01
N THR A 92 6.96 -12.04 -23.94
CA THR A 92 6.82 -13.42 -23.48
C THR A 92 7.62 -13.64 -22.22
N TYR A 93 6.94 -14.02 -21.15
CA TYR A 93 7.54 -14.39 -19.87
C TYR A 93 7.40 -15.89 -19.67
N THR A 94 8.51 -16.59 -19.45
CA THR A 94 8.52 -18.03 -19.17
C THR A 94 9.02 -18.27 -17.76
N TYR A 95 8.22 -18.92 -16.92
CA TYR A 95 8.56 -19.29 -15.55
C TYR A 95 8.80 -20.79 -15.45
N LYS A 96 9.87 -21.17 -14.76
CA LYS A 96 10.17 -22.56 -14.40
C LYS A 96 9.69 -22.80 -12.98
N ILE A 97 8.68 -23.66 -12.83
CA ILE A 97 8.11 -24.04 -11.55
C ILE A 97 9.02 -25.05 -10.85
N ARG A 98 9.28 -24.84 -9.57
CA ARG A 98 10.03 -25.77 -8.73
C ARG A 98 9.34 -27.13 -8.70
N LYS A 99 10.08 -28.18 -9.01
CA LYS A 99 9.61 -29.56 -8.89
C LYS A 99 9.49 -29.95 -7.42
N GLY A 100 8.46 -30.71 -7.09
CA GLY A 100 8.24 -31.26 -5.76
C GLY A 100 7.52 -30.33 -4.78
N ILE A 101 7.12 -29.11 -5.18
CA ILE A 101 6.22 -28.30 -4.34
C ILE A 101 4.85 -28.98 -4.30
N LYS A 102 4.29 -29.16 -3.12
CA LYS A 102 2.99 -29.81 -2.95
C LYS A 102 1.95 -28.85 -2.38
N TRP A 103 0.71 -29.12 -2.75
CA TRP A 103 -0.49 -28.66 -2.07
C TRP A 103 -0.76 -29.53 -0.84
N TYR A 104 -1.19 -28.89 0.23
CA TYR A 104 -1.56 -29.53 1.48
C TYR A 104 -2.97 -29.14 1.92
N THR A 105 -3.64 -29.97 2.70
CA THR A 105 -4.86 -29.61 3.43
C THR A 105 -4.53 -28.78 4.68
N ASN A 106 -5.54 -28.24 5.36
CA ASN A 106 -5.33 -27.51 6.61
C ASN A 106 -4.74 -28.41 7.71
N GLU A 107 -4.94 -29.73 7.66
CA GLU A 107 -4.32 -30.72 8.56
C GLU A 107 -2.84 -30.94 8.24
N GLY A 108 -2.38 -30.59 7.04
CA GLY A 108 -1.02 -30.83 6.56
C GLY A 108 -0.85 -32.12 5.77
N GLU A 109 -1.96 -32.72 5.33
CA GLU A 109 -1.95 -33.89 4.45
C GLU A 109 -1.62 -33.46 3.02
N GLU A 110 -0.72 -34.19 2.35
CA GLU A 110 -0.40 -33.93 0.94
C GLU A 110 -1.62 -34.21 0.06
N TYR A 111 -2.00 -33.25 -0.77
CA TYR A 111 -3.10 -33.37 -1.72
C TYR A 111 -2.59 -33.69 -3.14
N GLY A 112 -1.55 -32.97 -3.58
CA GLY A 112 -1.02 -33.10 -4.94
C GLY A 112 0.15 -32.16 -5.17
N GLU A 113 0.76 -32.26 -6.35
CA GLU A 113 1.87 -31.38 -6.74
C GLU A 113 1.37 -30.06 -7.31
N VAL A 114 2.05 -28.96 -6.99
CA VAL A 114 1.81 -27.66 -7.63
C VAL A 114 2.36 -27.72 -9.05
N LYS A 115 1.50 -27.47 -10.03
CA LYS A 115 1.85 -27.53 -11.47
C LYS A 115 1.63 -26.19 -12.16
N ALA A 116 2.25 -26.01 -13.32
CA ALA A 116 2.01 -24.84 -14.16
C ALA A 116 0.52 -24.68 -14.54
N GLN A 117 -0.22 -25.78 -14.70
CA GLN A 117 -1.65 -25.77 -14.98
C GLN A 117 -2.49 -25.14 -13.86
N ASP A 118 -2.00 -25.15 -12.61
CA ASP A 118 -2.73 -24.55 -11.48
C ASP A 118 -2.81 -23.02 -11.61
N PHE A 119 -1.81 -22.38 -12.24
CA PHE A 119 -1.82 -20.95 -12.53
C PHE A 119 -2.81 -20.59 -13.65
N VAL A 120 -2.89 -21.45 -14.69
CA VAL A 120 -3.90 -21.32 -15.76
C VAL A 120 -5.31 -21.42 -15.15
N THR A 121 -5.51 -22.40 -14.27
CA THR A 121 -6.76 -22.62 -13.53
C THR A 121 -7.11 -21.44 -12.64
N GLY A 122 -6.15 -20.90 -11.89
CA GLY A 122 -6.34 -19.74 -11.02
C GLY A 122 -6.86 -18.51 -11.77
N LEU A 123 -6.20 -18.14 -12.87
CA LEU A 123 -6.64 -16.99 -13.67
C LEU A 123 -8.02 -17.23 -14.31
N LYS A 124 -8.28 -18.45 -14.82
CA LYS A 124 -9.59 -18.80 -15.38
C LYS A 124 -10.70 -18.69 -14.34
N HIS A 125 -10.45 -19.13 -13.11
CA HIS A 125 -11.38 -19.00 -11.99
C HIS A 125 -11.60 -17.54 -11.60
N ALA A 126 -10.53 -16.74 -11.51
CA ALA A 126 -10.61 -15.30 -11.23
C ALA A 126 -11.51 -14.58 -12.24
N VAL A 127 -11.39 -14.91 -13.53
CA VAL A 127 -12.27 -14.38 -14.58
C VAL A 127 -13.71 -14.84 -14.39
N ALA A 128 -13.94 -16.15 -14.19
CA ALA A 128 -15.28 -16.72 -14.03
C ALA A 128 -16.03 -16.12 -12.84
N LYS A 129 -15.33 -15.82 -11.73
CA LYS A 129 -15.88 -15.20 -10.53
C LYS A 129 -15.85 -13.66 -10.54
N LYS A 130 -15.46 -13.04 -11.67
CA LYS A 130 -15.37 -11.58 -11.83
C LYS A 130 -14.54 -10.93 -10.74
N SER A 131 -13.30 -11.41 -10.57
CA SER A 131 -12.36 -10.93 -9.57
C SER A 131 -12.27 -9.40 -9.56
N GLN A 132 -12.27 -8.82 -8.34
CA GLN A 132 -12.12 -7.38 -8.13
C GLN A 132 -10.74 -6.87 -8.59
N ALA A 133 -9.78 -7.78 -8.79
CA ALA A 133 -8.42 -7.50 -9.20
C ALA A 133 -8.17 -7.74 -10.70
N LEU A 134 -9.19 -8.06 -11.51
CA LEU A 134 -9.01 -8.31 -12.96
C LEU A 134 -8.41 -7.09 -13.69
N TYR A 135 -8.72 -5.87 -13.25
CA TYR A 135 -8.17 -4.64 -13.84
C TYR A 135 -6.63 -4.62 -13.86
N LEU A 136 -5.96 -5.36 -12.96
CA LEU A 136 -4.50 -5.43 -12.90
C LEU A 136 -3.88 -6.19 -14.08
N VAL A 137 -4.63 -7.09 -14.71
CA VAL A 137 -4.11 -8.07 -15.66
C VAL A 137 -4.87 -8.11 -16.98
N GLN A 138 -6.11 -7.61 -17.02
CA GLN A 138 -7.02 -7.68 -18.18
C GLN A 138 -6.38 -7.10 -19.45
N ASP A 139 -5.79 -5.92 -19.36
CA ASP A 139 -5.14 -5.25 -20.50
C ASP A 139 -3.68 -5.72 -20.71
N SER A 140 -3.10 -6.38 -19.72
CA SER A 140 -1.73 -6.88 -19.78
C SER A 140 -1.64 -8.19 -20.55
N ILE A 141 -2.49 -9.17 -20.23
CA ILE A 141 -2.41 -10.52 -20.80
C ILE A 141 -3.09 -10.55 -22.16
N LYS A 142 -2.38 -11.08 -23.16
CA LYS A 142 -2.87 -11.16 -24.54
C LYS A 142 -4.21 -11.91 -24.61
N GLY A 143 -5.21 -11.29 -25.25
CA GLY A 143 -6.53 -11.89 -25.45
C GLY A 143 -7.41 -12.03 -24.20
N LEU A 144 -6.96 -11.57 -23.02
CA LEU A 144 -7.75 -11.66 -21.79
C LEU A 144 -8.95 -10.71 -21.81
N ASP A 145 -8.77 -9.46 -22.24
CA ASP A 145 -9.88 -8.50 -22.43
C ASP A 145 -10.96 -9.05 -23.37
N ASP A 146 -10.55 -9.61 -24.52
CA ASP A 146 -11.48 -10.17 -25.50
C ASP A 146 -12.30 -11.33 -24.92
N TYR A 147 -11.68 -12.16 -24.07
CA TYR A 147 -12.35 -13.25 -23.37
C TYR A 147 -13.33 -12.73 -22.31
N ILE A 148 -12.89 -11.79 -21.46
CA ILE A 148 -13.72 -11.17 -20.40
C ILE A 148 -14.95 -10.48 -21.01
N ASN A 149 -14.77 -9.77 -22.12
CA ASN A 149 -15.83 -9.05 -22.81
C ASN A 149 -16.66 -9.94 -23.76
N GLY A 150 -16.42 -11.25 -23.79
CA GLY A 150 -17.21 -12.21 -24.56
C GLY A 150 -17.04 -12.11 -26.09
N LYS A 151 -15.96 -11.49 -26.57
CA LYS A 151 -15.59 -11.53 -28.01
C LYS A 151 -15.09 -12.92 -28.42
N THR A 152 -14.65 -13.73 -27.45
CA THR A 152 -14.31 -15.15 -27.59
C THR A 152 -14.71 -15.89 -26.31
N ASP A 153 -15.16 -17.15 -26.44
CA ASP A 153 -15.40 -18.09 -25.33
C ASP A 153 -14.30 -19.15 -25.20
N ASP A 154 -13.31 -19.13 -26.09
CA ASP A 154 -12.16 -20.02 -26.09
C ASP A 154 -11.03 -19.44 -25.21
N PHE A 155 -10.87 -19.97 -24.00
CA PHE A 155 -9.81 -19.55 -23.09
C PHE A 155 -8.40 -19.86 -23.64
N SER A 156 -8.26 -20.74 -24.66
CA SER A 156 -6.97 -21.05 -25.27
C SER A 156 -6.36 -19.87 -26.04
N THR A 157 -7.17 -18.84 -26.36
CA THR A 157 -6.71 -17.58 -26.95
C THR A 157 -6.09 -16.63 -25.91
N VAL A 158 -6.29 -16.88 -24.61
CA VAL A 158 -5.69 -16.10 -23.52
C VAL A 158 -4.21 -16.44 -23.40
N GLY A 159 -3.37 -15.42 -23.25
CA GLY A 159 -1.91 -15.48 -23.21
C GLY A 159 -1.33 -16.04 -21.92
N ILE A 160 -1.83 -17.20 -21.48
CA ILE A 160 -1.34 -17.97 -20.33
C ILE A 160 -1.37 -19.46 -20.66
N LYS A 161 -0.23 -20.13 -20.63
CA LYS A 161 -0.12 -21.54 -21.05
C LYS A 161 0.84 -22.32 -20.16
N ALA A 162 0.38 -23.48 -19.69
CA ALA A 162 1.27 -24.52 -19.18
C ALA A 162 1.78 -25.35 -20.36
N THR A 163 3.06 -25.21 -20.74
CA THR A 163 3.64 -25.98 -21.86
C THR A 163 4.05 -27.39 -21.44
N ASP A 164 4.28 -27.57 -20.14
CA ASP A 164 4.48 -28.84 -19.45
C ASP A 164 4.11 -28.65 -17.97
N ASP A 165 4.24 -29.70 -17.15
CA ASP A 165 3.90 -29.67 -15.71
C ASP A 165 4.62 -28.55 -14.94
N TYR A 166 5.79 -28.09 -15.40
CA TYR A 166 6.67 -27.18 -14.66
C TYR A 166 7.09 -25.94 -15.46
N THR A 167 6.43 -25.64 -16.58
CA THR A 167 6.74 -24.47 -17.41
C THR A 167 5.46 -23.70 -17.69
N LEU A 168 5.39 -22.49 -17.14
CA LEU A 168 4.30 -21.56 -17.35
C LEU A 168 4.77 -20.42 -18.25
N VAL A 169 4.00 -20.10 -19.28
CA VAL A 169 4.29 -19.03 -20.23
C VAL A 169 3.16 -18.01 -20.21
N TYR A 170 3.50 -16.75 -19.98
CA TYR A 170 2.63 -15.61 -20.23
C TYR A 170 3.02 -14.92 -21.53
N THR A 171 2.03 -14.47 -22.28
CA THR A 171 2.20 -13.58 -23.44
C THR A 171 1.40 -12.31 -23.18
N LEU A 172 2.08 -11.17 -23.22
CA LEU A 172 1.51 -9.85 -22.95
C LEU A 172 1.07 -9.14 -24.23
N ASN A 173 0.15 -8.19 -24.10
CA ASN A 173 -0.24 -7.28 -25.19
C ASN A 173 0.87 -6.28 -25.53
N ASN A 174 1.61 -5.84 -24.51
CA ASN A 174 2.69 -4.85 -24.62
C ASN A 174 3.83 -5.21 -23.66
N PRO A 175 5.06 -4.72 -23.90
CA PRO A 175 6.14 -4.87 -22.93
C PRO A 175 5.78 -4.16 -21.62
N GLU A 176 5.85 -4.90 -20.51
CA GLU A 176 5.65 -4.38 -19.15
C GLU A 176 6.85 -4.77 -18.28
N SER A 177 7.78 -3.85 -18.05
CA SER A 177 8.99 -4.10 -17.24
C SER A 177 8.69 -4.44 -15.77
N PHE A 178 7.52 -4.02 -15.29
CA PHE A 178 7.01 -4.28 -13.94
C PHE A 178 6.12 -5.52 -13.85
N TRP A 179 5.97 -6.30 -14.93
CA TRP A 179 5.10 -7.49 -14.98
C TRP A 179 5.34 -8.46 -13.83
N ASN A 180 6.60 -8.72 -13.49
CA ASN A 180 6.97 -9.60 -12.37
C ASN A 180 6.38 -9.15 -11.03
N SER A 181 6.19 -7.84 -10.80
CA SER A 181 5.53 -7.37 -9.56
C SER A 181 4.06 -7.75 -9.53
N LYS A 182 3.35 -7.76 -10.67
CA LYS A 182 1.96 -8.23 -10.76
C LYS A 182 1.82 -9.72 -10.46
N THR A 183 2.84 -10.53 -10.74
CA THR A 183 2.83 -11.98 -10.43
C THR A 183 2.83 -12.31 -8.94
N THR A 184 2.98 -11.29 -8.08
CA THR A 184 2.86 -11.41 -6.63
C THR A 184 1.43 -11.15 -6.11
N MET A 185 0.50 -10.81 -7.01
CA MET A 185 -0.90 -10.55 -6.69
C MET A 185 -1.73 -11.84 -6.75
N GLY A 186 -2.68 -11.98 -5.84
CA GLY A 186 -3.52 -13.17 -5.71
C GLY A 186 -4.32 -13.52 -6.97
N VAL A 187 -4.66 -12.55 -7.82
CA VAL A 187 -5.34 -12.79 -9.12
C VAL A 187 -4.54 -13.68 -10.08
N LEU A 188 -3.21 -13.76 -9.90
CA LEU A 188 -2.30 -14.64 -10.66
C LEU A 188 -1.79 -15.84 -9.84
N ALA A 189 -2.34 -16.07 -8.63
CA ALA A 189 -1.93 -17.18 -7.79
C ALA A 189 -2.53 -18.51 -8.29
N PRO A 190 -1.88 -19.65 -8.00
CA PRO A 190 -2.31 -20.94 -8.50
C PRO A 190 -3.51 -21.48 -7.71
N ILE A 191 -4.37 -22.25 -8.38
CA ILE A 191 -5.43 -23.07 -7.75
C ILE A 191 -5.35 -24.48 -8.32
N ASN A 192 -5.35 -25.50 -7.45
CA ASN A 192 -5.42 -26.88 -7.89
C ASN A 192 -6.78 -27.20 -8.56
N GLU A 193 -6.74 -27.68 -9.81
CA GLU A 193 -7.94 -27.91 -10.64
C GLU A 193 -8.92 -28.94 -10.06
N ASP A 194 -8.42 -30.10 -9.65
CA ASP A 194 -9.26 -31.17 -9.10
C ASP A 194 -9.92 -30.73 -7.79
N PHE A 195 -9.18 -30.02 -6.94
CA PHE A 195 -9.72 -29.50 -5.69
C PHE A 195 -10.79 -28.43 -5.93
N LEU A 196 -10.54 -27.47 -6.83
CA LEU A 196 -11.52 -26.45 -7.20
C LEU A 196 -12.81 -27.10 -7.71
N ALA A 197 -12.70 -28.10 -8.59
CA ALA A 197 -13.84 -28.85 -9.08
C ALA A 197 -14.58 -29.59 -7.95
N SER A 198 -13.86 -30.14 -6.97
CA SER A 198 -14.46 -30.82 -5.81
C SER A 198 -15.21 -29.88 -4.85
N LYS A 199 -14.78 -28.62 -4.74
CA LYS A 199 -15.39 -27.61 -3.87
C LYS A 199 -16.51 -26.82 -4.54
N GLY A 200 -16.43 -26.60 -5.86
CA GLY A 200 -17.42 -25.80 -6.59
C GLY A 200 -17.58 -24.40 -5.96
N ASP A 201 -18.82 -24.04 -5.63
CA ASP A 201 -19.14 -22.73 -5.03
C ASP A 201 -18.70 -22.58 -3.56
N ASP A 202 -18.32 -23.67 -2.88
CA ASP A 202 -17.75 -23.59 -1.53
C ASP A 202 -16.24 -23.26 -1.54
N PHE A 203 -15.59 -23.16 -2.71
CA PHE A 203 -14.18 -22.73 -2.77
C PHE A 203 -14.02 -21.32 -2.19
N GLY A 204 -13.04 -21.14 -1.30
CA GLY A 204 -12.77 -19.85 -0.67
C GLY A 204 -13.87 -19.34 0.26
N LYS A 205 -14.81 -20.18 0.70
CA LYS A 205 -15.87 -19.79 1.65
C LYS A 205 -15.28 -19.10 2.90
N PRO A 206 -15.82 -17.95 3.33
CA PRO A 206 -15.29 -17.25 4.49
C PRO A 206 -15.36 -18.13 5.73
N THR A 207 -14.33 -18.09 6.57
CA THR A 207 -14.18 -18.84 7.83
C THR A 207 -14.02 -20.37 7.71
N ASP A 208 -14.22 -20.98 6.54
CA ASP A 208 -14.02 -22.42 6.32
C ASP A 208 -12.57 -22.71 5.92
N VAL A 209 -11.76 -23.14 6.88
CA VAL A 209 -10.34 -23.45 6.63
C VAL A 209 -10.13 -24.66 5.70
N THR A 210 -11.16 -25.44 5.41
CA THR A 210 -11.09 -26.56 4.47
C THR A 210 -11.45 -26.12 3.05
N SER A 211 -11.83 -24.86 2.81
CA SER A 211 -12.30 -24.36 1.52
C SER A 211 -11.19 -24.05 0.52
N ILE A 212 -9.93 -24.10 0.95
CA ILE A 212 -8.72 -23.85 0.13
C ILE A 212 -7.66 -24.91 0.47
N LEU A 213 -6.70 -25.08 -0.45
CA LEU A 213 -5.45 -25.82 -0.20
C LEU A 213 -4.30 -24.85 0.09
N TYR A 214 -3.18 -25.40 0.55
CA TYR A 214 -2.06 -24.63 1.07
C TYR A 214 -0.74 -25.06 0.40
N ASN A 215 0.00 -24.10 -0.16
CA ASN A 215 1.37 -24.32 -0.66
C ASN A 215 2.39 -23.36 -0.03
N GLY A 216 1.94 -22.47 0.86
CA GLY A 216 2.75 -21.45 1.53
C GLY A 216 3.35 -21.87 2.88
N PRO A 217 3.97 -20.90 3.59
CA PRO A 217 4.75 -21.15 4.81
C PRO A 217 3.91 -21.59 6.02
N TYR A 218 2.62 -21.30 6.05
CA TYR A 218 1.71 -21.68 7.12
C TYR A 218 0.46 -22.40 6.60
N LEU A 219 -0.19 -23.15 7.50
CA LEU A 219 -1.50 -23.75 7.31
C LEU A 219 -2.50 -23.03 8.23
N LEU A 220 -3.64 -22.61 7.68
CA LEU A 220 -4.70 -22.02 8.48
C LEU A 220 -5.41 -23.13 9.28
N LYS A 221 -5.34 -23.07 10.60
CA LYS A 221 -5.92 -24.07 11.52
C LYS A 221 -7.30 -23.68 12.04
N GLY A 222 -7.58 -22.38 12.13
CA GLY A 222 -8.88 -21.89 12.56
C GLY A 222 -9.10 -20.42 12.19
N LEU A 223 -10.34 -20.09 11.88
CA LEU A 223 -10.79 -18.72 11.65
C LEU A 223 -12.20 -18.59 12.22
N THR A 224 -12.34 -17.91 13.35
CA THR A 224 -13.63 -17.61 13.98
C THR A 224 -13.90 -16.12 13.84
N SER A 225 -14.97 -15.77 13.12
CA SER A 225 -15.36 -14.38 12.84
C SER A 225 -15.40 -13.53 14.12
N LYS A 226 -14.78 -12.35 14.04
CA LYS A 226 -14.64 -11.40 15.16
C LYS A 226 -14.09 -12.00 16.46
N SER A 227 -13.31 -13.07 16.37
CA SER A 227 -12.72 -13.75 17.53
C SER A 227 -11.25 -14.06 17.32
N SER A 228 -10.91 -14.99 16.41
CA SER A 228 -9.53 -15.47 16.27
C SER A 228 -9.18 -15.96 14.87
N ILE A 229 -7.89 -15.84 14.53
CA ILE A 229 -7.25 -16.48 13.38
C ILE A 229 -6.02 -17.24 13.89
N GLU A 230 -5.92 -18.52 13.54
CA GLU A 230 -4.84 -19.40 14.01
C GLU A 230 -4.17 -20.07 12.82
N MET A 231 -2.85 -19.93 12.73
CA MET A 231 -2.03 -20.56 11.70
C MET A 231 -0.85 -21.30 12.35
N THR A 232 -0.43 -22.41 11.77
CA THR A 232 0.78 -23.13 12.19
C THR A 232 1.73 -23.28 11.01
N LYS A 233 3.03 -23.36 11.29
CA LYS A 233 4.07 -23.56 10.30
C LYS A 233 3.81 -24.83 9.50
N ASN A 234 3.84 -24.72 8.19
CA ASN A 234 3.81 -25.87 7.30
C ASN A 234 5.18 -26.57 7.34
N GLN A 235 5.26 -27.69 8.05
CA GLN A 235 6.52 -28.44 8.23
C GLN A 235 7.05 -29.07 6.93
N ASN A 236 6.22 -29.12 5.89
CA ASN A 236 6.55 -29.64 4.57
C ASN A 236 6.77 -28.52 3.53
N TYR A 237 6.74 -27.26 3.95
CA TYR A 237 7.00 -26.12 3.09
C TYR A 237 8.42 -26.18 2.50
N TRP A 238 8.54 -25.90 1.20
CA TRP A 238 9.79 -26.03 0.45
C TRP A 238 10.90 -25.11 0.99
N ASP A 239 10.53 -23.92 1.47
CA ASP A 239 11.44 -22.91 2.04
C ASP A 239 11.29 -22.76 3.56
N LYS A 240 10.99 -23.86 4.27
CA LYS A 240 10.79 -23.86 5.74
C LYS A 240 12.00 -23.38 6.55
N GLY A 241 13.19 -23.34 5.95
CA GLY A 241 14.41 -22.79 6.56
C GLY A 241 14.32 -21.29 6.85
N ASN A 242 13.44 -20.59 6.13
CA ASN A 242 13.17 -19.16 6.29
C ASN A 242 11.90 -18.86 7.11
N VAL A 243 11.30 -19.88 7.73
CA VAL A 243 10.11 -19.75 8.57
C VAL A 243 10.52 -19.99 10.03
N PHE A 244 10.60 -18.91 10.82
CA PHE A 244 11.15 -18.94 12.18
C PHE A 244 10.08 -18.91 13.29
N ILE A 245 8.83 -18.64 12.93
CA ILE A 245 7.68 -18.67 13.84
C ILE A 245 6.96 -20.00 13.60
N ASP A 246 6.64 -20.72 14.66
CA ASP A 246 5.97 -22.01 14.60
C ASP A 246 4.45 -21.85 14.59
N ASP A 247 3.91 -20.93 15.38
CA ASP A 247 2.47 -20.69 15.50
C ASP A 247 2.14 -19.20 15.45
N ILE A 248 1.03 -18.84 14.81
CA ILE A 248 0.49 -17.48 14.77
C ILE A 248 -0.92 -17.50 15.33
N LYS A 249 -1.18 -16.60 16.28
CA LYS A 249 -2.50 -16.41 16.91
C LYS A 249 -2.89 -14.95 16.85
N LEU A 250 -3.93 -14.63 16.09
CA LEU A 250 -4.48 -13.30 15.98
C LEU A 250 -5.82 -13.25 16.71
N THR A 251 -6.04 -12.19 17.47
CA THR A 251 -7.29 -11.93 18.21
C THR A 251 -7.98 -10.71 17.65
N PHE A 252 -9.31 -10.71 17.62
CA PHE A 252 -10.06 -9.60 17.04
C PHE A 252 -9.89 -8.32 17.86
N PHE A 253 -9.62 -7.21 17.17
CA PHE A 253 -9.50 -5.87 17.76
C PHE A 253 -10.36 -4.89 16.96
N ASP A 254 -11.42 -4.39 17.60
CA ASP A 254 -12.40 -3.48 17.01
C ASP A 254 -11.93 -2.03 16.88
N GLY A 255 -10.70 -1.71 17.32
CA GLY A 255 -10.13 -0.36 17.26
C GLY A 255 -10.51 0.56 18.43
N GLN A 256 -11.45 0.18 19.30
CA GLN A 256 -12.02 1.11 20.30
C GLN A 256 -11.06 1.37 21.47
N ASP A 257 -10.32 0.36 21.92
CA ASP A 257 -9.34 0.46 23.00
C ASP A 257 -7.91 0.34 22.45
N ALA A 258 -7.43 1.38 21.77
CA ALA A 258 -6.07 1.45 21.23
C ALA A 258 -4.97 1.24 22.30
N ASP A 259 -5.27 1.57 23.56
CA ASP A 259 -4.37 1.37 24.70
C ASP A 259 -4.10 -0.12 24.99
N SER A 260 -5.05 -1.01 24.64
CA SER A 260 -4.95 -2.46 24.83
C SER A 260 -3.72 -3.08 24.17
N LEU A 261 -3.27 -2.54 23.03
CA LEU A 261 -2.06 -3.02 22.35
C LEU A 261 -0.81 -2.74 23.20
N GLY A 262 -0.71 -1.53 23.77
CA GLY A 262 0.37 -1.16 24.67
C GLY A 262 0.38 -2.02 25.94
N ARG A 263 -0.79 -2.24 26.56
CA ARG A 263 -0.92 -3.12 27.74
C ARG A 263 -0.57 -4.57 27.41
N GLY A 264 -1.03 -5.09 26.27
CA GLY A 264 -0.70 -6.44 25.82
C GLY A 264 0.80 -6.65 25.58
N PHE A 265 1.52 -5.64 25.07
CA PHE A 265 2.98 -5.70 25.04
C PHE A 265 3.61 -5.66 26.44
N ASP A 266 3.10 -4.79 27.32
CA ASP A 266 3.56 -4.64 28.72
C ASP A 266 3.46 -5.94 29.52
N GLU A 267 2.38 -6.69 29.30
CA GLU A 267 2.07 -7.99 29.89
C GLU A 267 2.78 -9.16 29.19
N GLY A 268 3.43 -8.90 28.04
CA GLY A 268 4.15 -9.90 27.26
C GLY A 268 3.29 -10.75 26.33
N HIS A 269 2.01 -10.38 26.13
CA HIS A 269 1.10 -11.00 25.17
C HIS A 269 1.48 -10.69 23.72
N TYR A 270 1.96 -9.48 23.44
CA TYR A 270 2.29 -9.03 22.08
C TYR A 270 3.80 -8.78 21.91
N PRO A 271 4.39 -9.15 20.76
CA PRO A 271 5.80 -8.90 20.47
C PRO A 271 6.07 -7.47 19.98
N ALA A 272 5.05 -6.71 19.67
CA ALA A 272 5.16 -5.29 19.34
C ALA A 272 3.87 -4.57 19.73
N ALA A 273 3.94 -3.28 19.95
CA ALA A 273 2.75 -2.44 20.14
C ALA A 273 2.99 -1.04 19.59
N PRO A 274 2.11 -0.54 18.69
CA PRO A 274 2.06 0.89 18.43
C PRO A 274 1.65 1.62 19.72
N LEU A 275 2.26 2.79 19.94
CA LEU A 275 1.90 3.67 21.05
C LEU A 275 1.11 4.85 20.49
N PHE A 276 -0.14 5.01 20.93
CA PHE A 276 -1.04 6.06 20.43
C PHE A 276 -1.10 7.21 21.42
N LYS A 277 -0.89 8.45 20.96
CA LYS A 277 -0.87 9.65 21.81
C LYS A 277 -2.12 9.78 22.67
N ASN A 278 -3.29 9.48 22.10
CA ASN A 278 -4.58 9.66 22.78
C ASN A 278 -4.99 8.47 23.66
N SER A 279 -4.11 7.47 23.83
CA SER A 279 -4.35 6.30 24.69
C SER A 279 -4.11 6.62 26.18
N ALA A 280 -4.87 5.98 27.06
CA ALA A 280 -4.89 6.28 28.50
C ALA A 280 -3.52 6.10 29.20
N ASN A 281 -2.70 5.13 28.77
CA ASN A 281 -1.38 4.85 29.33
C ASN A 281 -0.24 5.41 28.46
N TYR A 282 -0.50 6.27 27.47
CA TYR A 282 0.53 6.79 26.56
C TYR A 282 1.73 7.37 27.31
N GLU A 283 1.53 8.32 28.23
CA GLU A 283 2.63 8.96 28.97
C GLU A 283 3.39 7.97 29.85
N ARG A 284 2.69 7.01 30.46
CA ARG A 284 3.31 5.92 31.24
C ARG A 284 4.21 5.06 30.35
N PHE A 285 3.72 4.65 29.18
CA PHE A 285 4.49 3.84 28.23
C PHE A 285 5.66 4.63 27.65
N LYS A 286 5.44 5.92 27.34
CA LYS A 286 6.47 6.82 26.84
C LYS A 286 7.64 6.95 27.80
N GLU A 287 7.36 7.14 29.08
CA GLU A 287 8.39 7.22 30.11
C GLU A 287 9.06 5.86 30.35
N LYS A 288 8.26 4.78 30.48
CA LYS A 288 8.78 3.42 30.74
C LYS A 288 9.70 2.92 29.63
N TYR A 289 9.35 3.20 28.37
CA TYR A 289 10.02 2.66 27.20
C TYR A 289 10.89 3.67 26.48
N LYS A 290 11.17 4.84 27.05
CA LYS A 290 11.86 5.96 26.39
C LYS A 290 13.04 5.56 25.49
N ASP A 291 13.97 4.75 26.00
CA ASP A 291 15.18 4.29 25.27
C ASP A 291 14.90 3.11 24.30
N ASN A 292 13.67 2.62 24.27
CA ASN A 292 13.15 1.50 23.49
C ASN A 292 12.07 1.90 22.47
N ILE A 293 11.69 3.18 22.43
CA ILE A 293 10.74 3.67 21.45
C ILE A 293 11.43 3.78 20.09
N VAL A 294 10.85 3.11 19.11
CA VAL A 294 11.29 3.15 17.72
C VAL A 294 10.16 3.68 16.84
N TYR A 295 10.52 4.07 15.63
CA TYR A 295 9.56 4.50 14.61
C TYR A 295 9.59 3.50 13.47
N GLY A 296 8.44 3.24 12.85
CA GLY A 296 8.36 2.49 11.59
C GLY A 296 9.00 3.25 10.41
N GLN A 297 9.11 2.59 9.26
CA GLN A 297 9.39 3.28 7.99
C GLN A 297 8.08 3.78 7.39
N GLN A 298 8.12 4.87 6.61
CA GLN A 298 7.00 5.20 5.74
C GLN A 298 6.83 4.11 4.69
N ARG A 299 5.58 3.81 4.37
CA ARG A 299 5.19 2.77 3.43
C ARG A 299 4.60 3.42 2.16
N GLY A 300 4.21 2.59 1.19
CA GLY A 300 3.78 3.05 -0.13
C GLY A 300 2.41 3.74 -0.13
N GLY A 301 1.54 3.43 0.83
CA GLY A 301 0.19 3.99 0.91
C GLY A 301 0.18 5.50 1.06
N SER A 302 -0.58 6.20 0.23
CA SER A 302 -0.76 7.66 0.24
C SER A 302 -2.21 8.01 0.54
N TYR A 303 -2.45 8.70 1.65
CA TYR A 303 -3.75 9.27 2.01
C TYR A 303 -3.82 10.74 1.65
N TYR A 304 -4.99 11.21 1.23
CA TYR A 304 -5.17 12.54 0.69
C TYR A 304 -6.56 13.12 1.02
N ILE A 305 -6.65 14.45 1.01
CA ILE A 305 -7.93 15.16 0.92
C ILE A 305 -8.27 15.29 -0.56
N SER A 306 -9.45 14.90 -0.97
CA SER A 306 -9.93 15.11 -2.34
C SER A 306 -11.09 16.10 -2.41
N THR A 307 -11.30 16.69 -3.58
CA THR A 307 -12.43 17.58 -3.85
C THR A 307 -13.45 16.93 -4.77
N ASN A 308 -14.73 17.03 -4.44
CA ASN A 308 -15.80 16.55 -5.30
C ASN A 308 -16.12 17.58 -6.39
N ILE A 309 -15.73 17.27 -7.62
CA ILE A 309 -15.87 18.21 -8.74
C ILE A 309 -17.20 18.04 -9.50
N ASP A 310 -17.98 17.02 -9.16
CA ASP A 310 -19.27 16.74 -9.82
C ASP A 310 -20.36 16.26 -8.85
N ARG A 311 -20.39 16.84 -7.64
CA ARG A 311 -21.34 16.45 -6.59
C ARG A 311 -22.79 16.58 -7.05
N VAL A 312 -23.56 15.50 -6.87
CA VAL A 312 -25.01 15.45 -7.17
C VAL A 312 -25.87 15.12 -5.95
N ALA A 313 -25.32 14.47 -4.94
CA ALA A 313 -26.01 14.14 -3.69
C ALA A 313 -25.77 15.22 -2.62
N TYR A 314 -26.79 15.48 -1.80
CA TYR A 314 -26.80 16.50 -0.73
C TYR A 314 -27.64 16.04 0.47
N ASN A 315 -27.59 14.75 0.83
CA ASN A 315 -28.28 14.24 2.02
C ASN A 315 -27.53 14.63 3.31
N HIS A 316 -26.21 14.80 3.20
CA HIS A 316 -25.32 15.28 4.25
C HIS A 316 -24.76 16.66 3.88
N THR A 317 -25.59 17.70 4.05
CA THR A 317 -25.18 19.07 3.71
C THR A 317 -25.66 20.11 4.71
N SER A 318 -24.81 21.10 4.98
CA SER A 318 -25.19 22.33 5.68
C SER A 318 -25.76 23.40 4.75
N LYS A 319 -25.73 23.19 3.42
CA LYS A 319 -26.27 24.13 2.43
C LYS A 319 -27.79 24.12 2.47
N THR A 320 -28.38 25.30 2.50
CA THR A 320 -29.84 25.50 2.60
C THR A 320 -30.49 25.89 1.28
N THR A 321 -29.70 26.32 0.30
CA THR A 321 -30.18 26.80 -1.00
C THR A 321 -29.47 26.14 -2.18
N ASP A 322 -30.14 26.11 -3.34
CA ASP A 322 -29.51 25.62 -4.58
C ASP A 322 -28.42 26.56 -5.12
N GLU A 323 -28.46 27.84 -4.74
CA GLU A 323 -27.42 28.81 -5.06
C GLU A 323 -26.11 28.48 -4.33
N GLU A 324 -26.17 28.11 -3.04
CA GLU A 324 -24.99 27.66 -2.28
C GLU A 324 -24.37 26.40 -2.89
N LYS A 325 -25.21 25.44 -3.31
CA LYS A 325 -24.76 24.21 -4.02
C LYS A 325 -24.05 24.56 -5.33
N THR A 326 -24.67 25.43 -6.13
CA THR A 326 -24.13 25.88 -7.42
C THR A 326 -22.82 26.66 -7.25
N SER A 327 -22.78 27.58 -6.29
CA SER A 327 -21.60 28.38 -5.94
C SER A 327 -20.45 27.49 -5.47
N THR A 328 -20.73 26.50 -4.62
CA THR A 328 -19.74 25.52 -4.13
C THR A 328 -19.17 24.70 -5.28
N LYS A 329 -20.02 24.17 -6.17
CA LYS A 329 -19.57 23.42 -7.35
C LYS A 329 -18.65 24.27 -8.23
N LYS A 330 -19.04 25.50 -8.55
CA LYS A 330 -18.21 26.43 -9.34
C LYS A 330 -16.87 26.72 -8.65
N ALA A 331 -16.87 26.91 -7.34
CA ALA A 331 -15.64 27.13 -6.56
C ALA A 331 -14.71 25.92 -6.63
N LEU A 332 -15.22 24.70 -6.46
CA LEU A 332 -14.39 23.48 -6.53
C LEU A 332 -13.87 23.17 -7.95
N LEU A 333 -14.54 23.64 -9.01
CA LEU A 333 -14.01 23.58 -10.37
C LEU A 333 -12.85 24.56 -10.61
N ASN A 334 -12.74 25.63 -9.83
CA ASN A 334 -11.69 26.63 -9.95
C ASN A 334 -10.36 26.15 -9.34
N LYS A 335 -9.30 26.13 -10.16
CA LYS A 335 -7.97 25.67 -9.75
C LYS A 335 -7.39 26.50 -8.60
N ASP A 336 -7.47 27.82 -8.68
CA ASP A 336 -6.91 28.70 -7.64
C ASP A 336 -7.66 28.51 -6.30
N PHE A 337 -8.97 28.26 -6.32
CA PHE A 337 -9.72 27.94 -5.10
C PHE A 337 -9.23 26.63 -4.47
N ARG A 338 -9.05 25.57 -5.26
CA ARG A 338 -8.49 24.30 -4.76
C ARG A 338 -7.06 24.46 -4.22
N GLN A 339 -6.22 25.23 -4.91
CA GLN A 339 -4.87 25.54 -4.42
C GLN A 339 -4.91 26.37 -3.13
N ALA A 340 -5.88 27.27 -2.96
CA ALA A 340 -6.07 28.00 -1.70
C ALA A 340 -6.38 27.05 -0.54
N LEU A 341 -7.22 26.02 -0.76
CA LEU A 341 -7.47 24.96 0.23
C LEU A 341 -6.18 24.16 0.54
N ALA A 342 -5.41 23.79 -0.49
CA ALA A 342 -4.18 23.03 -0.34
C ALA A 342 -3.12 23.76 0.49
N PHE A 343 -2.90 25.05 0.23
CA PHE A 343 -1.97 25.88 1.00
C PHE A 343 -2.54 26.25 2.39
N GLY A 344 -3.87 26.35 2.53
CA GLY A 344 -4.55 26.76 3.75
C GLY A 344 -4.64 25.66 4.81
N ALA A 345 -4.72 24.39 4.41
CA ALA A 345 -4.81 23.28 5.36
C ALA A 345 -3.48 23.04 6.09
N ASP A 346 -3.49 23.10 7.43
CA ASP A 346 -2.35 22.70 8.27
C ASP A 346 -2.40 21.18 8.49
N ARG A 347 -1.79 20.46 7.55
CA ARG A 347 -1.78 18.98 7.54
C ARG A 347 -1.00 18.45 8.73
N LYS A 348 0.11 19.09 9.12
CA LYS A 348 0.87 18.69 10.30
C LYS A 348 0.01 18.77 11.56
N ALA A 349 -0.69 19.87 11.80
CA ALA A 349 -1.56 20.04 12.96
C ALA A 349 -2.70 19.02 12.96
N ALA A 350 -3.31 18.78 11.80
CA ALA A 350 -4.40 17.83 11.66
C ALA A 350 -3.94 16.38 11.91
N VAL A 351 -2.84 15.94 11.28
CA VAL A 351 -2.25 14.61 11.51
C VAL A 351 -1.79 14.44 12.96
N SER A 352 -1.38 15.53 13.64
CA SER A 352 -1.02 15.51 15.06
C SER A 352 -2.19 15.24 16.00
N GLN A 353 -3.43 15.47 15.56
CA GLN A 353 -4.63 15.13 16.34
C GLN A 353 -4.81 13.62 16.49
N VAL A 354 -4.36 12.84 15.51
CA VAL A 354 -4.48 11.38 15.49
C VAL A 354 -3.19 10.73 16.02
N PHE A 355 -2.04 11.14 15.50
CA PHE A 355 -0.78 10.43 15.74
C PHE A 355 0.16 11.14 16.72
N GLY A 356 -0.10 12.40 17.02
CA GLY A 356 0.75 13.22 17.87
C GLY A 356 1.92 13.89 17.19
N ASP A 357 2.44 14.92 17.84
CA ASP A 357 3.35 15.92 17.29
C ASP A 357 4.73 15.34 16.95
N GLU A 358 5.10 14.22 17.57
CA GLU A 358 6.35 13.50 17.29
C GLU A 358 6.24 12.56 16.07
N VAL A 359 5.04 12.04 15.81
CA VAL A 359 4.78 11.06 14.75
C VAL A 359 4.29 11.75 13.49
N ALA A 360 3.45 12.78 13.62
CA ALA A 360 2.83 13.46 12.50
C ALA A 360 3.85 13.95 11.46
N PRO A 361 4.96 14.65 11.83
CA PRO A 361 5.95 15.06 10.85
C PRO A 361 6.55 13.91 10.06
N ARG A 362 6.70 12.72 10.67
CA ARG A 362 7.27 11.52 10.04
C ARG A 362 6.32 10.82 9.08
N LYS A 363 5.03 11.09 9.21
CA LYS A 363 3.97 10.51 8.37
C LYS A 363 3.66 11.41 7.17
N LEU A 364 3.98 12.70 7.21
CA LEU A 364 3.60 13.64 6.16
C LEU A 364 4.16 13.23 4.79
N ARG A 365 3.33 13.45 3.78
CA ARG A 365 3.63 13.20 2.37
C ARG A 365 3.08 14.34 1.52
N THR A 366 3.86 14.83 0.57
CA THR A 366 3.50 16.00 -0.27
C THR A 366 3.26 15.62 -1.74
N SER A 367 3.48 14.36 -2.12
CA SER A 367 3.19 13.84 -3.46
C SER A 367 2.30 12.60 -3.40
N PHE A 368 1.48 12.34 -4.43
CA PHE A 368 0.60 11.18 -4.41
C PHE A 368 1.37 9.87 -4.65
N THR A 369 2.19 9.85 -5.70
CA THR A 369 3.25 8.84 -5.85
C THR A 369 4.36 9.17 -4.85
N PRO A 370 4.80 8.23 -3.99
CA PRO A 370 5.89 8.49 -3.06
C PRO A 370 7.14 8.99 -3.81
N PRO A 371 7.85 10.01 -3.30
CA PRO A 371 8.98 10.63 -4.01
C PRO A 371 10.12 9.65 -4.31
N THR A 372 10.24 8.58 -3.51
CA THR A 372 11.28 7.54 -3.62
C THR A 372 10.76 6.23 -4.24
N PHE A 373 9.58 6.24 -4.85
CA PHE A 373 8.94 5.04 -5.43
C PHE A 373 9.77 4.36 -6.52
N VAL A 374 10.33 5.15 -7.44
CA VAL A 374 11.25 4.68 -8.49
C VAL A 374 12.41 5.66 -8.65
N GLN A 375 13.46 5.23 -9.34
CA GLN A 375 14.61 6.05 -9.73
C GLN A 375 14.56 6.37 -11.23
N ILE A 376 15.12 7.53 -11.59
CA ILE A 376 15.29 8.05 -12.95
C ILE A 376 16.77 8.42 -13.08
N GLY A 377 17.59 7.51 -13.61
CA GLY A 377 19.04 7.61 -13.49
C GLY A 377 19.48 7.72 -12.02
N ASP A 378 20.23 8.78 -11.70
CA ASP A 378 20.71 9.07 -10.34
C ASP A 378 19.71 9.88 -9.49
N GLN A 379 18.54 10.22 -10.04
CA GLN A 379 17.53 11.04 -9.36
C GLN A 379 16.33 10.20 -8.93
N SER A 380 15.76 10.54 -7.78
CA SER A 380 14.45 10.01 -7.36
C SER A 380 13.32 10.58 -8.22
N PHE A 381 12.21 9.84 -8.32
CA PHE A 381 10.98 10.30 -8.97
C PHE A 381 10.53 11.69 -8.46
N GLY A 382 10.62 11.93 -7.16
CA GLY A 382 10.26 13.21 -6.53
C GLY A 382 11.12 14.39 -6.99
N GLN A 383 12.43 14.18 -7.22
CA GLN A 383 13.33 15.24 -7.70
C GLN A 383 13.02 15.65 -9.14
N VAL A 384 12.74 14.68 -10.01
CA VAL A 384 12.32 14.97 -11.40
C VAL A 384 10.94 15.62 -11.40
N THR A 385 10.01 15.12 -10.58
CA THR A 385 8.66 15.71 -10.42
C THR A 385 8.74 17.16 -9.95
N LYS A 386 9.60 17.48 -8.97
CA LYS A 386 9.79 18.85 -8.49
C LYS A 386 10.28 19.77 -9.61
N THR A 387 11.21 19.29 -10.43
CA THR A 387 11.71 20.05 -11.59
C THR A 387 10.61 20.36 -12.59
N GLU A 388 9.68 19.43 -12.84
CA GLU A 388 8.52 19.68 -13.71
C GLU A 388 7.48 20.60 -13.05
N LEU A 389 7.23 20.43 -11.75
CA LEU A 389 6.29 21.25 -10.98
C LEU A 389 6.69 22.73 -10.96
N ASP A 390 7.99 23.01 -10.81
CA ASP A 390 8.54 24.38 -10.83
C ASP A 390 8.34 25.12 -12.15
N LYS A 391 8.09 24.39 -13.24
CA LYS A 391 7.78 24.98 -14.55
C LYS A 391 6.31 25.38 -14.69
N LEU A 392 5.42 24.84 -13.85
CA LEU A 392 3.97 25.04 -13.96
C LEU A 392 3.50 26.32 -13.28
N ASP A 393 3.91 26.54 -12.03
CA ASP A 393 3.54 27.71 -11.25
C ASP A 393 4.61 28.02 -10.19
N THR A 394 5.04 29.28 -10.12
CA THR A 394 6.02 29.76 -9.15
C THR A 394 5.59 29.60 -7.68
N ALA A 395 4.29 29.43 -7.42
CA ALA A 395 3.77 29.14 -6.08
C ALA A 395 4.34 27.86 -5.45
N TRP A 396 4.91 26.95 -6.26
CA TRP A 396 5.49 25.69 -5.83
C TRP A 396 7.01 25.72 -5.58
N SER A 397 7.68 26.85 -5.87
CA SER A 397 9.15 26.93 -5.89
C SER A 397 9.83 26.52 -4.58
N ASP A 398 9.24 26.85 -3.43
CA ASP A 398 9.66 26.53 -2.06
C ASP A 398 8.96 25.29 -1.46
N VAL A 399 8.08 24.62 -2.21
CA VAL A 399 7.39 23.41 -1.75
C VAL A 399 8.24 22.17 -2.05
N SER A 400 8.93 21.61 -1.05
CA SER A 400 9.63 20.32 -1.24
C SER A 400 8.65 19.14 -1.35
N LEU A 401 8.96 18.18 -2.23
CA LEU A 401 8.19 16.94 -2.40
C LEU A 401 8.72 15.78 -1.56
N ASP A 402 9.82 15.96 -0.81
CA ASP A 402 10.33 14.88 0.05
C ASP A 402 9.31 14.56 1.14
N ASP A 403 9.23 13.28 1.50
CA ASP A 403 8.39 12.83 2.62
C ASP A 403 8.94 13.35 3.97
N ALA A 404 8.13 13.22 5.01
CA ALA A 404 8.47 13.53 6.40
C ALA A 404 8.74 15.01 6.73
N GLN A 405 8.03 15.92 6.04
CA GLN A 405 8.06 17.36 6.29
C GLN A 405 6.73 18.02 5.90
N ASP A 406 6.48 19.23 6.39
CA ASP A 406 5.39 20.08 5.90
C ASP A 406 5.95 21.31 5.18
N SER A 407 6.05 21.20 3.86
CA SER A 407 6.46 22.30 2.98
C SER A 407 5.28 22.94 2.24
N LEU A 408 4.08 22.36 2.37
CA LEU A 408 2.90 22.76 1.62
C LEU A 408 2.10 23.85 2.34
N HIS A 409 1.91 23.75 3.65
CA HIS A 409 1.10 24.72 4.37
C HIS A 409 1.72 26.14 4.31
N ASN A 410 0.98 27.10 3.76
CA ASN A 410 1.42 28.49 3.62
C ASN A 410 0.21 29.44 3.51
N VAL A 411 -0.09 30.15 4.60
CA VAL A 411 -1.25 31.06 4.70
C VAL A 411 -1.20 32.20 3.68
N ASP A 412 -0.03 32.76 3.38
CA ASP A 412 0.08 33.88 2.44
C ASP A 412 -0.20 33.45 1.00
N LYS A 413 0.28 32.26 0.61
CA LYS A 413 -0.06 31.65 -0.68
C LYS A 413 -1.55 31.28 -0.74
N ALA A 414 -2.11 30.75 0.34
CA ALA A 414 -3.53 30.41 0.43
C ALA A 414 -4.40 31.66 0.16
N LYS A 415 -4.11 32.78 0.82
CA LYS A 415 -4.79 34.07 0.60
C LYS A 415 -4.60 34.58 -0.83
N THR A 416 -3.38 34.53 -1.35
CA THR A 416 -3.08 34.97 -2.72
C THR A 416 -3.90 34.19 -3.75
N LYS A 417 -4.01 32.86 -3.57
CA LYS A 417 -4.80 31.99 -4.44
C LYS A 417 -6.30 32.22 -4.29
N LEU A 418 -6.78 32.43 -3.06
CA LEU A 418 -8.18 32.76 -2.83
C LEU A 418 -8.60 34.07 -3.51
N GLU A 419 -7.77 35.12 -3.43
CA GLU A 419 -8.08 36.40 -4.08
C GLU A 419 -8.10 36.28 -5.61
N ALA A 420 -7.20 35.48 -6.20
CA ALA A 420 -7.25 35.15 -7.62
C ALA A 420 -8.54 34.40 -7.99
N ALA A 421 -8.92 33.41 -7.18
CA ALA A 421 -10.16 32.66 -7.36
C ALA A 421 -11.40 33.56 -7.28
N LYS A 422 -11.52 34.38 -6.23
CA LYS A 422 -12.64 35.31 -6.00
C LYS A 422 -12.88 36.22 -7.20
N LYS A 423 -11.82 36.78 -7.78
CA LYS A 423 -11.93 37.65 -8.96
C LYS A 423 -12.65 36.97 -10.12
N THR A 424 -12.40 35.69 -10.35
CA THR A 424 -13.06 34.91 -11.43
C THR A 424 -14.43 34.42 -11.01
N LEU A 425 -14.56 33.87 -9.80
CA LEU A 425 -15.79 33.28 -9.29
C LEU A 425 -16.91 34.30 -9.11
N GLN A 426 -16.61 35.48 -8.56
CA GLN A 426 -17.62 36.55 -8.40
C GLN A 426 -18.10 37.08 -9.75
N ALA A 427 -17.23 37.13 -10.77
CA ALA A 427 -17.63 37.47 -12.13
C ALA A 427 -18.59 36.43 -12.73
N ASP A 428 -18.47 35.17 -12.32
CA ASP A 428 -19.35 34.05 -12.69
C ASP A 428 -20.59 33.91 -11.77
N GLY A 429 -20.85 34.91 -10.92
CA GLY A 429 -22.02 35.01 -10.05
C GLY A 429 -21.93 34.23 -8.73
N VAL A 430 -20.78 33.64 -8.41
CA VAL A 430 -20.59 32.84 -7.19
C VAL A 430 -20.73 33.69 -5.95
N GLN A 431 -21.53 33.20 -5.00
CA GLN A 431 -21.74 33.83 -3.69
C GLN A 431 -20.80 33.22 -2.64
N PHE A 432 -20.27 34.08 -1.78
CA PHE A 432 -19.46 33.70 -0.63
C PHE A 432 -20.29 33.94 0.65
N PRO A 433 -20.08 33.16 1.73
CA PRO A 433 -19.05 32.13 1.87
C PRO A 433 -19.37 30.83 1.10
N ILE A 434 -18.31 30.13 0.70
CA ILE A 434 -18.40 28.77 0.15
C ILE A 434 -18.43 27.77 1.31
N HIS A 435 -19.51 27.02 1.42
CA HIS A 435 -19.70 25.97 2.42
C HIS A 435 -19.19 24.62 1.89
N LEU A 436 -18.24 24.00 2.59
CA LEU A 436 -17.61 22.74 2.21
C LEU A 436 -17.98 21.64 3.21
N ASP A 437 -18.83 20.70 2.81
CA ASP A 437 -19.20 19.55 3.63
C ASP A 437 -18.06 18.52 3.66
N LEU A 438 -17.60 18.21 4.87
CA LEU A 438 -16.53 17.25 5.17
C LEU A 438 -17.10 16.11 6.02
N PRO A 439 -17.25 14.89 5.48
CA PRO A 439 -17.78 13.76 6.23
C PRO A 439 -16.72 13.12 7.12
N VAL A 440 -17.12 12.74 8.33
CA VAL A 440 -16.27 12.03 9.30
C VAL A 440 -17.11 11.04 10.10
N SER A 441 -16.48 9.96 10.56
CA SER A 441 -17.13 9.01 11.44
C SER A 441 -17.49 9.66 12.78
N SER A 442 -18.72 9.47 13.21
CA SER A 442 -19.26 9.89 14.52
C SER A 442 -18.70 9.09 15.70
N THR A 443 -18.12 7.92 15.45
CA THR A 443 -17.57 7.03 16.49
C THR A 443 -16.06 7.22 16.66
N GLN A 444 -15.35 7.68 15.62
CA GLN A 444 -13.89 7.81 15.65
C GLN A 444 -13.42 9.21 16.05
N THR A 445 -13.37 9.46 17.36
CA THR A 445 -13.11 10.80 17.91
C THR A 445 -11.77 11.42 17.52
N ASP A 446 -10.74 10.61 17.23
CA ASP A 446 -9.44 11.08 16.72
C ASP A 446 -9.58 11.77 15.36
N PHE A 447 -10.34 11.16 14.45
CA PHE A 447 -10.58 11.70 13.11
C PHE A 447 -11.54 12.89 13.14
N VAL A 448 -12.48 12.96 14.10
CA VAL A 448 -13.28 14.17 14.35
C VAL A 448 -12.38 15.35 14.73
N ARG A 449 -11.40 15.15 15.63
CA ARG A 449 -10.42 16.20 15.97
C ARG A 449 -9.56 16.59 14.78
N GLN A 450 -9.17 15.62 13.95
CA GLN A 450 -8.45 15.90 12.70
C GLN A 450 -9.28 16.77 11.75
N ALA A 451 -10.54 16.43 11.53
CA ALA A 451 -11.48 17.22 10.71
C ALA A 451 -11.67 18.64 11.27
N GLN A 452 -11.77 18.79 12.59
CA GLN A 452 -11.81 20.10 13.26
C GLN A 452 -10.53 20.90 13.03
N SER A 453 -9.36 20.26 13.04
CA SER A 453 -8.08 20.92 12.75
C SER A 453 -7.98 21.37 11.29
N TYR A 454 -8.51 20.59 10.33
CA TYR A 454 -8.62 21.04 8.94
C TYR A 454 -9.56 22.23 8.82
N LYS A 455 -10.76 22.15 9.40
CA LYS A 455 -11.72 23.26 9.45
C LYS A 455 -11.06 24.53 9.98
N GLN A 456 -10.45 24.46 11.16
CA GLN A 456 -9.81 25.60 11.80
C GLN A 456 -8.72 26.22 10.93
N SER A 457 -7.77 25.42 10.44
CA SER A 457 -6.65 25.95 9.65
C SER A 457 -7.10 26.56 8.32
N ILE A 458 -8.06 25.94 7.63
CA ILE A 458 -8.63 26.47 6.39
C ILE A 458 -9.39 27.79 6.65
N GLU A 459 -10.25 27.83 7.67
CA GLU A 459 -11.04 29.01 8.01
C GLU A 459 -10.18 30.18 8.52
N GLU A 460 -9.12 29.89 9.29
CA GLU A 460 -8.15 30.90 9.73
C GLU A 460 -7.32 31.45 8.56
N ALA A 461 -6.93 30.59 7.61
CA ALA A 461 -6.15 30.99 6.45
C ALA A 461 -6.97 31.81 5.44
N LEU A 462 -8.22 31.38 5.18
CA LEU A 462 -9.05 31.88 4.09
C LEU A 462 -10.14 32.89 4.54
N GLY A 463 -10.42 32.97 5.84
CA GLY A 463 -11.49 33.80 6.40
C GLY A 463 -12.87 33.15 6.27
N VAL A 464 -13.62 33.09 7.38
CA VAL A 464 -14.97 32.50 7.45
C VAL A 464 -16.00 33.23 6.59
N GLU A 465 -15.73 34.48 6.23
CA GLU A 465 -16.54 35.23 5.27
C GLU A 465 -16.37 34.73 3.82
N ASN A 466 -15.30 33.97 3.55
CA ASN A 466 -15.02 33.39 2.24
C ASN A 466 -15.23 31.87 2.22
N VAL A 467 -14.76 31.13 3.22
CA VAL A 467 -14.86 29.65 3.23
C VAL A 467 -15.28 29.18 4.60
N VAL A 468 -16.27 28.29 4.64
CA VAL A 468 -16.74 27.60 5.85
C VAL A 468 -16.64 26.10 5.61
N VAL A 469 -16.00 25.38 6.51
CA VAL A 469 -15.92 23.90 6.45
C VAL A 469 -16.95 23.32 7.41
N ASP A 470 -17.93 22.61 6.89
CA ASP A 470 -19.03 22.02 7.62
C ASP A 470 -18.77 20.53 7.88
N ILE A 471 -18.54 20.15 9.14
CA ILE A 471 -18.24 18.76 9.49
C ILE A 471 -19.56 17.98 9.57
N GLN A 472 -19.69 16.96 8.72
CA GLN A 472 -20.82 16.05 8.67
C GLN A 472 -20.46 14.74 9.40
N GLN A 473 -20.94 14.56 10.63
CA GLN A 473 -20.71 13.32 11.38
C GLN A 473 -21.74 12.26 10.98
N VAL A 474 -21.26 11.10 10.50
CA VAL A 474 -22.07 9.98 10.00
C VAL A 474 -21.66 8.66 10.65
N SER A 475 -22.41 7.57 10.46
CA SER A 475 -21.95 6.24 10.88
C SER A 475 -20.76 5.75 10.04
N ASP A 476 -20.00 4.77 10.52
CA ASP A 476 -18.87 4.19 9.76
C ASP A 476 -19.34 3.54 8.45
N ASP A 477 -20.50 2.88 8.46
CA ASP A 477 -21.09 2.24 7.28
C ASP A 477 -21.51 3.28 6.24
N GLU A 478 -22.17 4.37 6.67
CA GLU A 478 -22.53 5.49 5.79
C GLU A 478 -21.27 6.12 5.19
N LEU A 479 -20.26 6.43 6.03
CA LEU A 479 -19.00 7.01 5.59
C LEU A 479 -18.33 6.15 4.52
N GLY A 480 -18.24 4.84 4.74
CA GLY A 480 -17.69 3.90 3.75
C GLY A 480 -18.47 3.92 2.45
N SER A 481 -19.81 3.83 2.53
CA SER A 481 -20.70 3.77 1.37
C SER A 481 -20.70 5.01 0.49
N MET A 482 -20.48 6.19 1.08
CA MET A 482 -20.47 7.48 0.38
C MET A 482 -19.08 7.93 -0.06
N THR A 483 -18.03 7.26 0.39
CA THR A 483 -16.62 7.57 0.05
C THR A 483 -15.97 6.41 -0.72
N VAL A 484 -15.18 5.58 -0.06
CA VAL A 484 -14.29 4.58 -0.67
C VAL A 484 -15.03 3.38 -1.27
N LEU A 485 -16.27 3.10 -0.83
CA LEU A 485 -17.09 2.00 -1.34
C LEU A 485 -18.19 2.48 -2.31
N ALA A 486 -18.22 3.76 -2.65
CA ALA A 486 -19.25 4.31 -3.52
C ALA A 486 -19.13 3.75 -4.94
N THR A 487 -20.18 3.08 -5.42
CA THR A 487 -20.23 2.51 -6.78
C THR A 487 -21.08 3.32 -7.76
N SER A 488 -21.68 4.42 -7.29
CA SER A 488 -22.50 5.34 -8.08
C SER A 488 -22.28 6.77 -7.59
N LYS A 489 -22.32 7.73 -8.52
CA LYS A 489 -22.24 9.17 -8.20
C LYS A 489 -23.34 9.65 -7.24
N ASP A 490 -24.49 8.99 -7.23
CA ASP A 490 -25.62 9.34 -6.37
C ASP A 490 -25.35 9.03 -4.89
N ASN A 491 -24.34 8.20 -4.60
CA ASN A 491 -23.91 7.90 -3.24
C ASN A 491 -22.78 8.84 -2.77
N ILE A 492 -22.12 9.56 -3.69
CA ILE A 492 -20.95 10.40 -3.36
C ILE A 492 -21.43 11.76 -2.84
N ASP A 493 -21.52 11.90 -1.52
CA ASP A 493 -22.23 12.99 -0.85
C ASP A 493 -21.34 13.85 0.07
N TRP A 494 -20.34 14.52 -0.51
CA TRP A 494 -19.39 15.37 0.20
C TRP A 494 -18.73 16.37 -0.75
N ASP A 495 -18.17 17.47 -0.25
CA ASP A 495 -17.42 18.45 -1.06
C ASP A 495 -15.91 18.24 -0.95
N ILE A 496 -15.43 17.98 0.27
CA ILE A 496 -14.04 17.63 0.55
C ILE A 496 -13.98 16.36 1.39
N ASN A 497 -13.08 15.44 1.05
CA ASN A 497 -13.02 14.12 1.68
C ASN A 497 -11.59 13.74 2.10
N PRO A 498 -11.28 13.64 3.40
CA PRO A 498 -9.99 13.17 3.90
C PRO A 498 -9.88 11.65 4.06
N ASN A 499 -10.92 10.88 3.70
CA ASN A 499 -11.03 9.45 4.01
C ASN A 499 -10.55 8.53 2.87
N SER A 500 -9.86 9.07 1.87
CA SER A 500 -9.38 8.31 0.70
C SER A 500 -7.87 8.13 0.72
N GLY A 501 -7.42 7.01 0.14
CA GLY A 501 -6.01 6.70 0.00
C GLY A 501 -5.79 5.59 -1.02
N TRP A 502 -4.53 5.38 -1.37
CA TRP A 502 -4.12 4.33 -2.30
C TRP A 502 -2.77 3.75 -1.93
N SER A 503 -2.66 2.43 -2.02
CA SER A 503 -1.39 1.70 -1.89
C SER A 503 -1.06 1.04 -3.23
N PRO A 504 0.22 0.93 -3.60
CA PRO A 504 0.60 0.50 -4.94
C PRO A 504 0.41 -1.01 -5.12
N ASP A 505 -0.22 -1.39 -6.23
CA ASP A 505 -0.42 -2.80 -6.58
C ASP A 505 0.82 -3.40 -7.27
N TYR A 506 1.54 -2.59 -8.06
CA TYR A 506 2.69 -3.01 -8.86
C TYR A 506 3.75 -1.91 -8.94
N ALA A 507 4.99 -2.28 -9.31
CA ALA A 507 6.17 -1.41 -9.22
C ALA A 507 6.34 -0.45 -10.41
N ASP A 508 5.33 0.37 -10.71
CA ASP A 508 5.37 1.42 -11.74
C ASP A 508 4.52 2.63 -11.29
N PRO A 509 4.95 3.89 -11.52
CA PRO A 509 4.19 5.07 -11.09
C PRO A 509 2.73 5.08 -11.57
N SER A 510 2.41 4.39 -12.67
CA SER A 510 1.04 4.26 -13.16
C SER A 510 0.12 3.60 -12.15
N THR A 511 0.63 2.77 -11.22
CA THR A 511 -0.19 2.19 -10.14
C THR A 511 -0.88 3.26 -9.30
N TYR A 512 -0.29 4.46 -9.15
CA TYR A 512 -0.95 5.61 -8.53
C TYR A 512 -1.64 6.46 -9.58
N LEU A 513 -0.90 6.88 -10.62
CA LEU A 513 -1.31 7.99 -11.47
C LEU A 513 -2.48 7.64 -12.41
N ASP A 514 -2.58 6.39 -12.85
CA ASP A 514 -3.69 5.90 -13.69
C ASP A 514 -4.99 5.77 -12.88
N ALA A 515 -4.93 5.81 -11.54
CA ALA A 515 -6.11 5.77 -10.68
C ALA A 515 -7.06 6.97 -10.88
N PHE A 516 -6.55 8.04 -11.50
CA PHE A 516 -7.32 9.23 -11.88
C PHE A 516 -7.47 9.38 -13.41
N ASP A 517 -7.20 8.34 -14.21
CA ASP A 517 -7.52 8.35 -15.66
C ASP A 517 -9.06 8.35 -15.85
N PRO A 518 -9.67 9.42 -16.38
CA PRO A 518 -11.12 9.57 -16.46
C PRO A 518 -11.84 8.56 -17.37
N THR A 519 -11.11 7.78 -18.16
CA THR A 519 -11.66 6.82 -19.13
C THR A 519 -11.55 5.37 -18.67
N SER A 520 -10.42 4.98 -18.08
CA SER A 520 -10.10 3.58 -17.77
C SER A 520 -9.48 3.38 -16.39
N GLY A 521 -9.36 4.44 -15.60
CA GLY A 521 -8.84 4.33 -14.24
C GLY A 521 -9.72 3.43 -13.37
N PRO A 522 -9.14 2.70 -12.40
CA PRO A 522 -9.91 1.95 -11.41
C PRO A 522 -10.84 2.87 -10.59
N THR A 523 -11.65 2.29 -9.71
CA THR A 523 -12.73 2.92 -8.92
C THR A 523 -12.39 4.24 -8.18
N LEU A 524 -11.11 4.62 -8.08
CA LEU A 524 -10.65 5.84 -7.43
C LEU A 524 -11.10 7.16 -8.08
N LEU A 525 -11.62 7.19 -9.31
CA LEU A 525 -12.31 8.40 -9.80
C LEU A 525 -13.50 8.82 -8.94
N GLY A 526 -14.12 7.87 -8.23
CA GLY A 526 -15.12 8.18 -7.21
C GLY A 526 -14.58 9.10 -6.12
N ALA A 527 -13.28 9.09 -5.85
CA ALA A 527 -12.63 10.02 -4.93
C ALA A 527 -12.61 11.47 -5.44
N LEU A 528 -12.97 11.76 -6.69
CA LEU A 528 -13.23 13.11 -7.22
C LEU A 528 -14.72 13.38 -7.46
N GLY A 529 -15.59 12.45 -7.04
CA GLY A 529 -17.03 12.49 -7.29
C GLY A 529 -17.45 12.21 -8.73
N ILE A 530 -16.58 11.57 -9.50
CA ILE A 530 -16.88 11.14 -10.86
C ILE A 530 -17.03 9.61 -10.86
N ALA A 531 -18.12 9.12 -11.45
CA ALA A 531 -18.22 7.70 -11.76
C ALA A 531 -17.35 7.38 -12.99
N PRO A 532 -16.57 6.28 -13.00
CA PRO A 532 -15.81 5.86 -14.17
C PRO A 532 -16.67 5.78 -15.44
N GLY A 533 -16.15 6.25 -16.58
CA GLY A 533 -16.88 6.27 -17.85
C GLY A 533 -17.96 7.35 -17.99
N SER A 534 -18.04 8.31 -17.06
CA SER A 534 -18.96 9.45 -17.15
C SER A 534 -18.47 10.52 -18.12
N ASP A 535 -19.33 11.00 -19.03
CA ASP A 535 -19.09 12.19 -19.87
C ASP A 535 -19.43 13.48 -19.10
N SER A 536 -18.74 13.71 -17.98
CA SER A 536 -18.97 14.89 -17.13
C SER A 536 -18.23 16.10 -17.67
N SER A 537 -18.92 17.23 -17.82
CA SER A 537 -18.29 18.51 -18.18
C SER A 537 -17.27 18.98 -17.14
N ALA A 538 -17.36 18.48 -15.90
CA ALA A 538 -16.39 18.74 -14.83
C ALA A 538 -14.98 18.25 -15.22
N ILE A 539 -14.85 17.13 -15.94
CA ILE A 539 -13.57 16.56 -16.40
C ILE A 539 -12.77 17.60 -17.19
N LYS A 540 -13.41 18.19 -18.20
CA LYS A 540 -12.79 19.23 -19.04
C LYS A 540 -12.56 20.53 -18.27
N ALA A 541 -13.50 20.90 -17.39
CA ALA A 541 -13.40 22.13 -16.61
C ALA A 541 -12.15 22.14 -15.70
N VAL A 542 -11.75 20.99 -15.15
CA VAL A 542 -10.55 20.87 -14.32
C VAL A 542 -9.29 20.41 -15.09
N GLY A 543 -9.42 20.10 -16.38
CA GLY A 543 -8.31 19.67 -17.23
C GLY A 543 -7.89 18.21 -17.08
N LEU A 544 -8.77 17.33 -16.59
CA LEU A 544 -8.47 15.89 -16.50
C LEU A 544 -8.30 15.22 -17.87
N ASP A 545 -8.82 15.83 -18.94
CA ASP A 545 -8.52 15.44 -20.33
C ASP A 545 -7.04 15.67 -20.68
N LYS A 546 -6.47 16.80 -20.26
CA LYS A 546 -5.02 17.07 -20.41
C LYS A 546 -4.18 16.16 -19.53
N TYR A 547 -4.65 15.86 -18.32
CA TYR A 547 -3.99 14.87 -17.46
C TYR A 547 -3.95 13.51 -18.14
N LYS A 548 -5.07 13.09 -18.75
CA LYS A 548 -5.12 11.88 -19.57
C LYS A 548 -4.10 11.90 -20.70
N GLU A 549 -3.95 13.01 -21.43
CA GLU A 549 -2.91 13.11 -22.48
C GLU A 549 -1.49 12.87 -21.92
N LEU A 550 -1.19 13.36 -20.71
CA LEU A 550 0.09 13.10 -20.03
C LEU A 550 0.24 11.62 -19.66
N LEU A 551 -0.82 11.00 -19.16
CA LEU A 551 -0.84 9.56 -18.86
C LEU A 551 -0.68 8.72 -20.12
N ASP A 552 -1.39 9.04 -21.21
CA ASP A 552 -1.29 8.34 -22.49
C ASP A 552 0.13 8.49 -23.08
N ASP A 553 0.74 9.67 -22.99
CA ASP A 553 2.14 9.87 -23.40
C ASP A 553 3.11 9.02 -22.57
N ALA A 554 2.95 8.99 -21.24
CA ALA A 554 3.73 8.14 -20.36
C ALA A 554 3.52 6.65 -20.68
N ASN A 555 2.26 6.26 -20.89
CA ASN A 555 1.86 4.89 -21.19
C ASN A 555 2.32 4.41 -22.56
N SER A 556 2.51 5.31 -23.52
CA SER A 556 3.07 4.97 -24.85
C SER A 556 4.55 4.56 -24.79
N GLU A 557 5.29 4.97 -23.75
CA GLU A 557 6.67 4.54 -23.55
C GLU A 557 6.69 3.20 -22.81
N LYS A 558 7.10 2.14 -23.52
CA LYS A 558 7.09 0.76 -23.03
C LYS A 558 8.48 0.18 -22.80
N THR A 559 9.53 0.83 -23.32
CA THR A 559 10.87 0.23 -23.41
C THR A 559 11.94 1.01 -22.66
N ASP A 560 11.81 2.33 -22.57
CA ASP A 560 12.74 3.19 -21.85
C ASP A 560 12.12 3.62 -20.50
N LEU A 561 12.57 2.99 -19.41
CA LEU A 561 12.04 3.25 -18.07
C LEU A 561 12.35 4.66 -17.57
N GLU A 562 13.55 5.18 -17.80
CA GLU A 562 13.90 6.53 -17.36
C GLU A 562 13.01 7.57 -18.05
N LYS A 563 12.78 7.39 -19.35
CA LYS A 563 11.88 8.25 -20.12
C LYS A 563 10.42 8.07 -19.70
N ARG A 564 9.95 6.83 -19.50
CA ARG A 564 8.58 6.54 -18.99
C ARG A 564 8.34 7.22 -17.66
N TYR A 565 9.24 7.05 -16.69
CA TYR A 565 9.12 7.64 -15.36
C TYR A 565 9.26 9.16 -15.40
N SER A 566 10.11 9.72 -16.28
CA SER A 566 10.16 11.17 -16.50
C SER A 566 8.85 11.75 -17.04
N LYS A 567 8.14 11.01 -17.90
CA LYS A 567 6.79 11.40 -18.36
C LYS A 567 5.77 11.31 -17.23
N TYR A 568 5.80 10.25 -16.42
CA TYR A 568 4.95 10.18 -15.22
C TYR A 568 5.25 11.28 -14.19
N ALA A 569 6.51 11.69 -14.06
CA ALA A 569 6.87 12.82 -13.19
C ALA A 569 6.17 14.12 -13.65
N LYS A 570 5.98 14.32 -14.96
CA LYS A 570 5.16 15.43 -15.49
C LYS A 570 3.68 15.28 -15.13
N ALA A 571 3.13 14.08 -15.23
CA ALA A 571 1.76 13.80 -14.82
C ALA A 571 1.57 14.05 -13.30
N GLN A 572 2.47 13.57 -12.46
CA GLN A 572 2.44 13.85 -11.01
C GLN A 572 2.58 15.35 -10.70
N ALA A 573 3.45 16.07 -11.42
CA ALA A 573 3.58 17.51 -11.28
C ALA A 573 2.26 18.23 -11.62
N TRP A 574 1.62 17.83 -12.72
CA TRP A 574 0.29 18.34 -13.09
C TRP A 574 -0.76 18.03 -12.00
N LEU A 575 -0.80 16.79 -11.49
CA LEU A 575 -1.76 16.40 -10.45
C LEU A 575 -1.58 17.22 -9.18
N THR A 576 -0.33 17.44 -8.77
CA THR A 576 0.03 18.29 -7.62
C THR A 576 -0.43 19.73 -7.83
N ASP A 577 -0.12 20.30 -9.00
CA ASP A 577 -0.50 21.66 -9.36
C ASP A 577 -2.03 21.84 -9.49
N SER A 578 -2.76 20.81 -9.94
CA SER A 578 -4.22 20.84 -10.07
C SER A 578 -4.97 20.99 -8.75
N ALA A 579 -4.34 20.58 -7.64
CA ALA A 579 -4.93 20.48 -6.30
C ALA A 579 -6.27 19.72 -6.26
N LEU A 580 -6.53 18.81 -7.20
CA LEU A 580 -7.70 17.92 -7.18
C LEU A 580 -7.66 16.96 -5.98
N ILE A 581 -6.44 16.56 -5.62
CA ILE A 581 -6.12 15.90 -4.37
C ILE A 581 -5.00 16.64 -3.66
N ILE A 582 -5.00 16.58 -2.34
CA ILE A 582 -3.99 17.16 -1.45
C ILE A 582 -3.42 15.99 -0.65
N PRO A 583 -2.22 15.48 -0.98
CA PRO A 583 -1.56 14.45 -0.19
C PRO A 583 -1.44 14.91 1.28
N VAL A 584 -1.66 13.99 2.22
CA VAL A 584 -1.62 14.27 3.66
C VAL A 584 -0.52 13.46 4.32
N ASN A 585 -0.67 12.14 4.32
CA ASN A 585 0.23 11.25 5.03
C ASN A 585 0.40 9.91 4.33
N SER A 586 1.47 9.22 4.68
CA SER A 586 1.68 7.82 4.34
C SER A 586 1.08 6.88 5.39
N ASP A 587 0.91 5.62 5.03
CA ASP A 587 0.91 4.51 6.00
C ASP A 587 2.32 4.31 6.60
N GLY A 588 2.41 3.47 7.64
CA GLY A 588 3.66 3.25 8.37
C GLY A 588 4.08 4.43 9.27
N ALA A 589 5.39 4.59 9.49
CA ALA A 589 6.03 5.61 10.36
C ALA A 589 5.52 5.70 11.81
N GLN A 590 4.78 4.68 12.27
CA GLN A 590 4.17 4.64 13.59
C GLN A 590 5.22 4.61 14.70
N MET A 591 4.96 5.29 15.83
CA MET A 591 5.71 5.10 17.07
C MET A 591 5.34 3.75 17.68
N LEU A 592 6.33 2.94 18.03
CA LEU A 592 6.10 1.61 18.60
C LEU A 592 7.22 1.16 19.54
N VAL A 593 6.89 0.17 20.34
CA VAL A 593 7.85 -0.71 21.02
C VAL A 593 7.80 -2.09 20.38
N THR A 594 8.95 -2.76 20.24
CA THR A 594 9.02 -4.01 19.49
C THR A 594 10.11 -4.95 19.97
N LYS A 595 9.82 -6.24 19.89
CA LYS A 595 10.71 -7.40 20.04
C LYS A 595 10.93 -8.10 18.70
N LYS A 596 10.42 -7.56 17.59
CA LYS A 596 10.75 -8.04 16.24
C LYS A 596 12.20 -7.68 15.94
N VAL A 597 12.97 -8.64 15.42
CA VAL A 597 14.36 -8.39 15.01
C VAL A 597 14.33 -7.41 13.82
N PRO A 598 15.01 -6.24 13.89
CA PRO A 598 15.03 -5.28 12.79
C PRO A 598 15.54 -5.91 11.49
N GLY A 599 14.91 -5.56 10.36
CA GLY A 599 15.27 -6.07 9.03
C GLY A 599 14.84 -7.50 8.74
N THR A 600 13.96 -8.07 9.57
CA THR A 600 13.35 -9.39 9.31
C THR A 600 11.89 -9.26 8.90
N GLY A 601 11.40 -10.24 8.14
CA GLY A 601 10.10 -10.16 7.45
C GLY A 601 10.27 -9.81 5.97
N ALA A 602 9.27 -10.12 5.16
CA ALA A 602 9.22 -9.63 3.79
C ALA A 602 9.04 -8.11 3.79
N ASP A 603 9.90 -7.39 3.07
CA ASP A 603 9.81 -5.94 2.91
C ASP A 603 9.45 -5.63 1.46
N GLY A 604 8.69 -4.56 1.21
CA GLY A 604 8.23 -4.24 -0.12
C GLY A 604 7.05 -3.29 -0.05
N TRP A 605 6.79 -2.59 -1.15
CA TRP A 605 5.63 -1.72 -1.26
C TRP A 605 4.50 -2.34 -2.08
N VAL A 606 4.80 -3.35 -2.91
CA VAL A 606 3.87 -3.95 -3.88
C VAL A 606 3.71 -5.44 -3.64
N GLY A 607 2.55 -5.98 -3.99
CA GLY A 607 2.25 -7.41 -3.84
C GLY A 607 1.59 -7.78 -2.51
N ASP A 608 0.98 -8.95 -2.49
CA ASP A 608 0.14 -9.40 -1.37
C ASP A 608 0.95 -9.92 -0.18
N LYS A 609 2.22 -10.30 -0.41
CA LYS A 609 3.14 -10.86 0.61
C LYS A 609 4.19 -9.84 1.05
N THR A 610 3.76 -8.71 1.61
CA THR A 610 4.66 -7.67 2.13
C THR A 610 4.32 -7.26 3.55
N GLY A 611 5.34 -6.88 4.33
CA GLY A 611 5.19 -6.26 5.65
C GLY A 611 4.32 -7.08 6.60
N GLU A 612 3.15 -6.55 6.93
CA GLU A 612 2.19 -7.14 7.88
C GLU A 612 1.40 -8.34 7.33
N ASN A 613 1.42 -8.55 6.01
CA ASN A 613 0.73 -9.66 5.36
C ASN A 613 1.62 -10.91 5.20
N SER A 614 2.88 -10.87 5.66
CA SER A 614 3.80 -12.01 5.58
C SER A 614 4.61 -12.19 6.85
N TYR A 615 4.49 -13.36 7.48
CA TYR A 615 5.30 -13.79 8.61
C TYR A 615 6.53 -14.62 8.18
N LYS A 616 6.72 -14.84 6.87
CA LYS A 616 7.95 -15.45 6.34
C LYS A 616 9.13 -14.51 6.61
N TYR A 617 10.30 -15.06 6.94
CA TYR A 617 11.50 -14.35 7.39
C TYR A 617 11.43 -13.65 8.76
N LEU A 618 10.24 -13.40 9.32
CA LEU A 618 10.10 -12.66 10.58
C LEU A 618 10.75 -13.42 11.73
N LYS A 619 11.58 -12.72 12.51
CA LYS A 619 12.18 -13.24 13.74
C LYS A 619 11.76 -12.40 14.94
N ILE A 620 11.57 -13.06 16.07
CA ILE A 620 11.27 -12.44 17.37
C ILE A 620 12.45 -12.70 18.31
N GLN A 621 12.79 -11.71 19.13
CA GLN A 621 13.83 -11.78 20.16
C GLN A 621 13.23 -11.52 21.56
N ASP A 622 13.93 -11.93 22.62
CA ASP A 622 13.42 -11.71 23.99
C ASP A 622 13.52 -10.23 24.41
N LYS A 623 14.55 -9.53 23.95
CA LYS A 623 14.83 -8.14 24.31
C LYS A 623 14.05 -7.16 23.44
N ILE A 624 13.56 -6.09 24.06
CA ILE A 624 12.97 -4.97 23.34
C ILE A 624 14.08 -4.26 22.56
N VAL A 625 13.82 -3.94 21.30
CA VAL A 625 14.73 -3.16 20.47
C VAL A 625 14.88 -1.76 21.06
N THR A 626 16.12 -1.31 21.20
CA THR A 626 16.43 0.05 21.65
C THR A 626 16.38 1.05 20.50
N SER A 627 16.13 2.33 20.79
CA SER A 627 16.20 3.40 19.80
C SER A 627 17.59 3.46 19.15
N LYS A 628 18.65 3.20 19.93
CA LYS A 628 20.04 3.14 19.45
C LYS A 628 20.28 1.98 18.49
N GLU A 629 19.85 0.76 18.84
CA GLU A 629 19.95 -0.40 17.94
C GLU A 629 19.20 -0.16 16.63
N MET A 630 18.03 0.47 16.69
CA MET A 630 17.25 0.81 15.50
C MET A 630 17.95 1.85 14.62
N GLU A 631 18.58 2.87 15.22
CA GLU A 631 19.36 3.88 14.48
C GLU A 631 20.58 3.26 13.79
N GLU A 632 21.35 2.44 14.52
CA GLU A 632 22.50 1.70 13.99
C GLU A 632 22.07 0.75 12.87
N PHE A 633 20.96 0.03 13.07
CA PHE A 633 20.37 -0.82 12.05
C PHE A 633 19.98 -0.02 10.80
N ARG A 634 19.26 1.09 10.93
CA ARG A 634 18.79 1.89 9.78
C ARG A 634 19.95 2.39 8.93
N LYS A 635 21.04 2.85 9.56
CA LYS A 635 22.23 3.32 8.84
C LYS A 635 22.84 2.19 7.99
N LYS A 636 23.03 1.02 8.61
CA LYS A 636 23.60 -0.14 7.92
C LYS A 636 22.66 -0.71 6.86
N PHE A 637 21.37 -0.83 7.17
CA PHE A 637 20.35 -1.40 6.28
C PHE A 637 20.17 -0.56 5.01
N ALA A 638 20.29 0.76 5.08
CA ALA A 638 20.21 1.60 3.88
C ALA A 638 21.33 1.28 2.88
N GLU A 639 22.56 1.07 3.35
CA GLU A 639 23.70 0.68 2.52
C GLU A 639 23.52 -0.74 1.96
N GLU A 640 23.09 -1.69 2.78
CA GLU A 640 22.83 -3.08 2.36
C GLU A 640 21.68 -3.16 1.33
N LYS A 641 20.59 -2.43 1.56
CA LYS A 641 19.45 -2.34 0.65
C LYS A 641 19.85 -1.71 -0.67
N ALA A 642 20.58 -0.59 -0.66
CA ALA A 642 21.06 0.03 -1.89
C ALA A 642 21.92 -0.94 -2.73
N LYS A 643 22.86 -1.64 -2.08
CA LYS A 643 23.71 -2.63 -2.75
C LYS A 643 22.90 -3.82 -3.28
N SER A 644 21.99 -4.38 -2.48
CA SER A 644 21.13 -5.50 -2.88
C SER A 644 20.28 -5.13 -4.10
N ASN A 645 19.69 -3.94 -4.08
CA ASN A 645 18.85 -3.46 -5.17
C ASN A 645 19.68 -3.20 -6.45
N GLU A 646 20.89 -2.66 -6.34
CA GLU A 646 21.80 -2.50 -7.48
C GLU A 646 22.19 -3.85 -8.11
N GLU A 647 22.51 -4.85 -7.27
CA GLU A 647 22.82 -6.21 -7.72
C GLU A 647 21.62 -6.86 -8.40
N TYR A 648 20.43 -6.72 -7.82
CA TYR A 648 19.17 -7.19 -8.41
C TYR A 648 18.92 -6.56 -9.79
N GLN A 649 19.03 -5.23 -9.91
CA GLN A 649 18.84 -4.54 -11.19
C GLN A 649 19.81 -5.01 -12.27
N LYS A 650 21.08 -5.26 -11.92
CA LYS A 650 22.07 -5.83 -12.85
C LYS A 650 21.68 -7.23 -13.33
N GLN A 651 21.12 -8.05 -12.43
CA GLN A 651 20.70 -9.42 -12.73
C GLN A 651 19.47 -9.49 -13.64
N LEU A 652 18.57 -8.50 -13.62
CA LEU A 652 17.38 -8.48 -14.48
C LEU A 652 17.70 -8.64 -15.97
N SER A 653 18.80 -8.04 -16.44
CA SER A 653 19.25 -8.16 -17.84
C SER A 653 19.58 -9.60 -18.25
N SER A 654 20.00 -10.45 -17.31
CA SER A 654 20.35 -11.85 -17.56
C SER A 654 19.14 -12.75 -17.81
N HIS A 655 17.94 -12.28 -17.46
CA HIS A 655 16.69 -12.99 -17.74
C HIS A 655 16.19 -12.77 -19.17
N ILE A 656 16.75 -11.80 -19.92
CA ILE A 656 16.39 -11.56 -21.31
C ILE A 656 17.02 -12.65 -22.18
N LYS A 657 16.20 -13.43 -22.88
CA LYS A 657 16.63 -14.53 -23.76
C LYS A 657 16.16 -14.30 -25.20
N ASP A 658 16.94 -14.85 -26.12
CA ASP A 658 16.77 -14.77 -27.59
C ASP A 658 15.52 -15.48 -28.11
#